data_AF-A0A1G9MWA6-F1
#
_entry.id   AF-A0A1G9MWA6-F1
#
_cell.length_a   1.000
_cell.length_b   1.000
_cell.length_c   1.000
_cell.angle_alpha   90.00
_cell.angle_beta   90.00
_cell.angle_gamma   90.00
#
_symmetry.space_group_name_H-M   'P 1'
#
loop_
_entity.id
_entity.type
_entity.pdbx_description
1 polymer ?
#
loop_
_entity_poly.entity_id
_entity_poly.type
_entity_poly.pdbx_seq_one_letter_code
_entity_poly.pdbx_strand_id
1 'polypeptide(L)'
;MKTFLLIKNPDQLHSLFPMEYQLQSLDEKYLETPYKVGPVNTYALRVYETDQSYFSVGNKKWFVFFDDNSEIRMTQWYYETIFSQDCWTLLDQLLTLLSDAIRTGTCRLSLAEYNSVLAHLAAINEQVPGSGLTLQQVHYIRKQSFGGYLNQTFLDLLDAHVHDKRIYKHAIEQLALLRVGGNVKAMLAVPEVKTVLPLRFLFISYASLWHQDVWNNLSVETLIGDLLGEYGNEVECSHIRIFDVSEIPDALVLVEQIKPDVIGFSLEIRTLKIHEIFESAYRKKAGTSKAPLILYGNTVPTYASSYFVEKFLREPKQSMVILGYGEESMRQVVLYQRNQCDITAIPNAVWRDEAGCIRHNPRRYDASLVIYPPVQFEVNPGSSHMLEASRGCRFNCTFCAQGPHSKWDPVPVDRVITNIEFLLSRGVHELEFVDNEFFGGRNDALIARASQITNAIRKLSEKYGVKAAFRIFTNPLIIAKADEQQAGTNQKMKELLHYMKNCGLKRLYIGIEAASEEQRKRFNRKDTIQDVILAIQVVRELEIALDAGFIMFDPLMNLQDIKENVNFYKTYNLLEANTWPHRDLCVLFDTPMLHLLKKKGLITGVDYYELVYTYQYASQDMAYFANTVLEFGAKTGKLFQVLKYSTKELFNEQLKHQALLFSRKMVDENAKIFLELMDNMVQCLEQGSRDYGKCLESAWRAMVNLIKEIEKSLVIYDTNSAHYPKLVKNLDEAKKQLGMSNLEQIS
;
A
#
# COMPACT_ATOMS: atom_id res chain seq x y z
N MET A 1 28.85 -34.04 6.86
CA MET A 1 29.58 -35.10 6.13
C MET A 1 28.67 -36.32 6.08
N LYS A 2 28.39 -37.04 4.99
CA LYS A 2 28.78 -37.03 3.56
C LYS A 2 27.59 -37.67 2.78
N THR A 3 27.25 -37.41 1.52
CA THR A 3 27.63 -36.39 0.50
C THR A 3 26.54 -36.40 -0.59
N PHE A 4 26.26 -35.29 -1.28
CA PHE A 4 25.29 -35.25 -2.38
C PHE A 4 25.81 -35.97 -3.63
N LEU A 5 24.94 -36.69 -4.36
CA LEU A 5 25.28 -37.35 -5.63
C LEU A 5 24.41 -36.76 -6.75
N LEU A 6 25.07 -36.13 -7.72
CA LEU A 6 24.47 -35.49 -8.88
C LEU A 6 24.67 -36.39 -10.09
N ILE A 7 23.60 -36.91 -10.70
CA ILE A 7 23.66 -37.75 -11.91
C ILE A 7 23.21 -36.90 -13.10
N LYS A 8 24.06 -36.81 -14.13
CA LYS A 8 23.92 -35.88 -15.27
C LYS A 8 23.43 -36.52 -16.57
N ASN A 9 23.02 -37.79 -16.58
CA ASN A 9 22.55 -38.48 -17.80
C ASN A 9 21.40 -39.47 -17.45
N PRO A 10 20.21 -39.37 -18.08
CA PRO A 10 19.08 -40.28 -17.83
C PRO A 10 19.33 -41.75 -18.19
N ASP A 11 20.27 -42.07 -19.09
CA ASP A 11 20.43 -43.45 -19.60
C ASP A 11 20.85 -44.50 -18.54
N GLN A 12 21.33 -44.07 -17.36
CA GLN A 12 21.67 -44.97 -16.26
C GLN A 12 20.47 -45.43 -15.40
N LEU A 13 19.26 -44.90 -15.62
CA LEU A 13 18.07 -45.34 -14.88
C LEU A 13 17.58 -46.74 -15.30
N HIS A 14 17.89 -47.16 -16.54
CA HIS A 14 17.39 -48.41 -17.12
C HIS A 14 17.97 -49.70 -16.50
N SER A 15 19.03 -49.64 -15.68
CA SER A 15 19.65 -50.82 -15.06
C SER A 15 19.14 -51.15 -13.65
N LEU A 16 18.29 -50.30 -13.04
CA LEU A 16 17.79 -50.48 -11.67
C LEU A 16 16.34 -50.97 -11.59
N PHE A 17 15.55 -50.84 -12.66
CA PHE A 17 14.14 -51.28 -12.71
C PHE A 17 13.79 -51.88 -14.09
N PRO A 18 14.00 -53.20 -14.30
CA PRO A 18 13.70 -53.85 -15.57
C PRO A 18 12.26 -54.40 -15.60
N MET A 19 11.28 -53.53 -15.87
CA MET A 19 10.01 -53.93 -16.50
C MET A 19 9.50 -52.82 -17.42
N GLU A 20 9.26 -53.18 -18.67
CA GLU A 20 8.58 -52.33 -19.65
C GLU A 20 7.08 -52.26 -19.32
N TYR A 21 6.47 -51.09 -19.47
CA TYR A 21 5.02 -50.97 -19.60
C TYR A 21 4.67 -50.23 -20.88
N GLN A 22 4.02 -50.94 -21.80
CA GLN A 22 3.26 -50.33 -22.88
C GLN A 22 1.96 -49.76 -22.30
N LEU A 23 1.59 -48.54 -22.69
CA LEU A 23 0.24 -48.01 -22.50
C LEU A 23 -0.71 -48.77 -23.42
N GLN A 24 -1.51 -49.68 -22.86
CA GLN A 24 -2.71 -50.17 -23.55
C GLN A 24 -3.82 -49.11 -23.49
N SER A 25 -4.56 -48.98 -24.57
CA SER A 25 -5.78 -48.18 -24.61
C SER A 25 -6.86 -48.84 -23.75
N LEU A 26 -7.28 -48.15 -22.69
CA LEU A 26 -8.46 -48.53 -21.92
C LEU A 26 -9.72 -48.12 -22.69
N ASP A 27 -10.51 -49.10 -23.12
CA ASP A 27 -11.89 -48.90 -23.60
C ASP A 27 -12.80 -48.57 -22.40
N GLU A 28 -12.84 -47.29 -22.00
CA GLU A 28 -13.64 -46.83 -20.86
C GLU A 28 -14.90 -46.06 -21.29
N LYS A 29 -16.05 -46.43 -20.70
CA LYS A 29 -17.29 -45.65 -20.75
C LYS A 29 -17.28 -44.60 -19.66
N TYR A 30 -17.02 -43.34 -20.01
CA TYR A 30 -17.09 -42.21 -19.09
C TYR A 30 -18.38 -41.40 -19.23
N LEU A 31 -18.85 -40.83 -18.11
CA LEU A 31 -19.93 -39.83 -18.07
C LEU A 31 -19.31 -38.45 -17.84
N GLU A 32 -19.03 -37.73 -18.93
CA GLU A 32 -18.40 -36.40 -18.87
C GLU A 32 -19.47 -35.32 -18.76
N THR A 33 -19.59 -34.67 -17.60
CA THR A 33 -20.48 -33.51 -17.40
C THR A 33 -19.63 -32.27 -17.10
N PRO A 34 -19.41 -31.36 -18.07
CA PRO A 34 -18.60 -30.17 -17.86
C PRO A 34 -19.30 -29.19 -16.90
N TYR A 35 -18.58 -28.73 -15.87
CA TYR A 35 -19.07 -27.72 -14.92
C TYR A 35 -18.10 -26.53 -14.84
N LYS A 36 -18.67 -25.31 -14.91
CA LYS A 36 -17.93 -24.06 -14.65
C LYS A 36 -18.08 -23.66 -13.20
N VAL A 37 -16.98 -23.32 -12.54
CA VAL A 37 -16.96 -22.74 -11.20
C VAL A 37 -16.28 -21.39 -11.26
N GLY A 38 -17.09 -20.33 -11.28
CA GLY A 38 -16.62 -18.96 -11.51
C GLY A 38 -16.11 -18.71 -12.94
N PRO A 39 -15.49 -17.55 -13.20
CA PRO A 39 -14.98 -17.19 -14.52
C PRO A 39 -13.64 -17.85 -14.89
N VAL A 40 -12.91 -18.41 -13.92
CA VAL A 40 -11.51 -18.86 -14.12
C VAL A 40 -11.37 -20.39 -14.24
N ASN A 41 -12.13 -21.18 -13.48
CA ASN A 41 -11.91 -22.64 -13.39
C ASN A 41 -13.01 -23.47 -14.07
N THR A 42 -12.59 -24.31 -15.02
CA THR A 42 -13.40 -25.40 -15.56
C THR A 42 -12.90 -26.69 -14.93
N TYR A 43 -13.76 -27.36 -14.16
CA TYR A 43 -13.42 -28.64 -13.53
C TYR A 43 -14.11 -29.78 -14.29
N ALA A 44 -13.34 -30.79 -14.68
CA ALA A 44 -13.87 -32.04 -15.20
C ALA A 44 -13.89 -33.05 -14.05
N LEU A 45 -15.08 -33.45 -13.60
CA LEU A 45 -15.22 -34.58 -12.69
C LEU A 45 -14.97 -35.85 -13.50
N ARG A 46 -13.93 -36.61 -13.14
CA ARG A 46 -13.62 -37.90 -13.77
C ARG A 46 -13.61 -39.00 -12.74
N VAL A 47 -14.28 -40.10 -13.05
CA VAL A 47 -14.34 -41.31 -12.23
C VAL A 47 -13.66 -42.42 -13.04
N TYR A 48 -12.67 -43.08 -12.43
CA TYR A 48 -11.89 -44.13 -13.06
C TYR A 48 -12.10 -45.46 -12.31
N GLU A 49 -12.16 -46.57 -13.05
CA GLU A 49 -12.24 -47.93 -12.50
C GLU A 49 -10.87 -48.63 -12.57
N THR A 50 -9.90 -48.19 -11.76
CA THR A 50 -8.60 -48.90 -11.66
C THR A 50 -8.13 -49.00 -10.20
N ASP A 51 -7.46 -50.11 -9.87
CA ASP A 51 -7.05 -50.42 -8.49
C ASP A 51 -5.67 -49.82 -8.10
N GLN A 52 -5.05 -48.97 -8.94
CA GLN A 52 -3.87 -48.17 -8.58
C GLN A 52 -3.92 -46.78 -9.20
N SER A 53 -3.61 -45.75 -8.42
CA SER A 53 -3.54 -44.36 -8.88
C SER A 53 -2.56 -43.54 -8.03
N TYR A 54 -1.86 -42.61 -8.66
CA TYR A 54 -0.95 -41.65 -7.99
C TYR A 54 -1.21 -40.23 -8.50
N PHE A 55 -0.85 -39.22 -7.72
CA PHE A 55 -0.89 -37.82 -8.15
C PHE A 55 0.39 -37.07 -7.74
N SER A 56 0.63 -35.94 -8.43
CA SER A 56 1.81 -35.10 -8.26
C SER A 56 1.36 -33.67 -7.98
N VAL A 57 2.06 -32.97 -7.07
CA VAL A 57 1.87 -31.53 -6.83
C VAL A 57 3.27 -30.90 -6.79
N GLY A 58 3.59 -30.13 -7.82
CA GLY A 58 4.97 -29.75 -8.11
C GLY A 58 5.88 -30.98 -8.29
N ASN A 59 7.14 -30.88 -7.87
CA ASN A 59 8.16 -31.92 -8.02
C ASN A 59 8.10 -33.04 -6.95
N LYS A 60 6.98 -33.20 -6.22
CA LYS A 60 6.81 -34.25 -5.19
C LYS A 60 5.62 -35.16 -5.50
N LYS A 61 5.79 -36.45 -5.18
CA LYS A 61 4.80 -37.54 -5.34
C LYS A 61 4.09 -37.80 -4.01
N TRP A 62 2.81 -38.15 -4.07
CA TRP A 62 1.92 -38.28 -2.91
C TRP A 62 1.20 -39.63 -2.88
N PHE A 63 0.81 -40.09 -1.69
CA PHE A 63 0.14 -41.37 -1.47
C PHE A 63 -0.98 -41.26 -0.42
N VAL A 64 -2.17 -41.74 -0.78
CA VAL A 64 -3.27 -42.07 0.14
C VAL A 64 -3.87 -43.38 -0.35
N PHE A 65 -4.10 -44.33 0.55
CA PHE A 65 -4.77 -45.59 0.23
C PHE A 65 -5.60 -46.07 1.43
N PHE A 66 -6.53 -46.97 1.16
CA PHE A 66 -7.23 -47.73 2.20
C PHE A 66 -6.57 -49.11 2.28
N ASP A 67 -6.39 -49.65 3.48
CA ASP A 67 -6.05 -51.08 3.62
C ASP A 67 -7.32 -51.94 3.67
N ASP A 68 -7.15 -53.26 3.56
CA ASP A 68 -8.23 -54.24 3.45
C ASP A 68 -9.23 -54.22 4.65
N ASN A 69 -8.90 -53.55 5.75
CA ASN A 69 -9.77 -53.37 6.92
C ASN A 69 -10.60 -52.07 6.86
N SER A 70 -10.59 -51.35 5.73
CA SER A 70 -11.28 -50.06 5.54
C SER A 70 -10.77 -48.91 6.44
N GLU A 71 -9.54 -49.01 6.96
CA GLU A 71 -8.87 -47.86 7.61
C GLU A 71 -8.26 -46.91 6.57
N ILE A 72 -8.43 -45.61 6.77
CA ILE A 72 -7.76 -44.57 5.96
C ILE A 72 -6.27 -44.57 6.32
N ARG A 73 -5.38 -44.88 5.36
CA ARG A 73 -3.92 -44.68 5.52
C ARG A 73 -3.40 -43.57 4.62
N MET A 74 -2.96 -42.50 5.27
CA MET A 74 -2.27 -41.37 4.67
C MET A 74 -0.79 -41.40 5.04
N THR A 75 0.09 -40.81 4.23
CA THR A 75 1.41 -40.45 4.74
C THR A 75 1.24 -39.47 5.91
N GLN A 76 1.90 -39.76 7.04
CA GLN A 76 1.70 -39.05 8.33
C GLN A 76 1.70 -37.52 8.16
N TRP A 77 2.60 -37.00 7.33
CA TRP A 77 2.73 -35.57 7.03
C TRP A 77 1.45 -34.93 6.46
N TYR A 78 0.63 -35.64 5.67
CA TYR A 78 -0.60 -35.09 5.09
C TYR A 78 -1.73 -35.00 6.13
N TYR A 79 -1.83 -36.01 7.00
CA TYR A 79 -2.77 -36.00 8.14
C TYR A 79 -2.42 -34.89 9.13
N GLU A 80 -1.12 -34.70 9.40
CA GLU A 80 -0.63 -33.58 10.21
C GLU A 80 -0.80 -32.22 9.50
N THR A 81 -0.71 -32.13 8.17
CA THR A 81 -0.82 -30.85 7.45
C THR A 81 -2.27 -30.35 7.37
N ILE A 82 -3.22 -31.14 6.84
CA ILE A 82 -4.62 -30.68 6.69
C ILE A 82 -5.30 -30.45 8.05
N PHE A 83 -4.95 -31.23 9.07
CA PHE A 83 -5.56 -31.15 10.39
C PHE A 83 -4.67 -30.49 11.45
N SER A 84 -3.56 -29.87 11.04
CA SER A 84 -2.94 -28.77 11.81
C SER A 84 -3.85 -27.53 11.78
N GLN A 85 -3.60 -26.58 12.68
CA GLN A 85 -4.52 -25.49 13.00
C GLN A 85 -4.64 -24.38 11.93
N ASP A 86 -4.07 -24.54 10.72
CA ASP A 86 -3.94 -23.47 9.73
C ASP A 86 -4.45 -23.80 8.31
N CYS A 87 -5.14 -24.93 8.06
CA CYS A 87 -5.67 -25.30 6.73
C CYS A 87 -7.20 -25.18 6.56
N TRP A 88 -7.84 -24.28 7.33
CA TRP A 88 -9.31 -24.11 7.34
C TRP A 88 -9.92 -23.63 6.02
N THR A 89 -9.18 -22.86 5.22
CA THR A 89 -9.65 -22.29 3.95
C THR A 89 -10.07 -23.36 2.95
N LEU A 90 -9.40 -24.52 2.96
CA LEU A 90 -9.68 -25.64 2.06
C LEU A 90 -10.97 -26.37 2.46
N LEU A 91 -11.24 -26.46 3.75
CA LEU A 91 -12.49 -27.01 4.29
C LEU A 91 -13.66 -26.09 3.97
N ASP A 92 -13.52 -24.78 4.20
CA ASP A 92 -14.58 -23.81 3.95
C ASP A 92 -14.96 -23.75 2.46
N GLN A 93 -13.99 -23.87 1.53
CA GLN A 93 -14.26 -23.99 0.09
C GLN A 93 -15.10 -25.23 -0.26
N LEU A 94 -14.81 -26.39 0.33
CA LEU A 94 -15.61 -27.62 0.17
C LEU A 94 -17.03 -27.46 0.72
N LEU A 95 -17.20 -26.75 1.85
CA LEU A 95 -18.50 -26.49 2.46
C LEU A 95 -19.37 -25.55 1.62
N THR A 96 -18.80 -24.48 1.07
CA THR A 96 -19.52 -23.59 0.13
C THR A 96 -20.02 -24.36 -1.09
N LEU A 97 -19.17 -25.24 -1.65
CA LEU A 97 -19.46 -25.99 -2.87
C LEU A 97 -20.62 -27.00 -2.67
N LEU A 98 -20.71 -27.62 -1.49
CA LEU A 98 -21.84 -28.48 -1.10
C LEU A 98 -23.12 -27.69 -0.78
N SER A 99 -23.00 -26.54 -0.11
CA SER A 99 -24.12 -25.66 0.22
C SER A 99 -24.81 -25.14 -1.05
N ASP A 100 -24.03 -24.62 -2.00
CA ASP A 100 -24.56 -24.11 -3.26
C ASP A 100 -25.17 -25.22 -4.13
N ALA A 101 -24.59 -26.43 -4.18
CA ALA A 101 -25.19 -27.55 -4.90
C ALA A 101 -26.59 -27.96 -4.36
N ILE A 102 -26.80 -27.88 -3.04
CA ILE A 102 -28.10 -28.17 -2.41
C ILE A 102 -29.08 -27.01 -2.65
N ARG A 103 -28.59 -25.76 -2.57
CA ARG A 103 -29.37 -24.53 -2.79
C ARG A 103 -29.82 -24.35 -4.24
N THR A 104 -28.99 -24.70 -5.23
CA THR A 104 -29.36 -24.70 -6.65
C THR A 104 -30.22 -25.90 -7.06
N GLY A 105 -30.49 -26.83 -6.14
CA GLY A 105 -31.30 -28.03 -6.40
C GLY A 105 -30.66 -29.03 -7.36
N THR A 106 -29.38 -28.86 -7.69
CA THR A 106 -28.55 -29.80 -8.47
C THR A 106 -28.21 -31.03 -7.62
N CYS A 107 -28.22 -30.88 -6.30
CA CYS A 107 -28.22 -31.95 -5.31
C CYS A 107 -29.54 -31.92 -4.50
N ARG A 108 -30.32 -33.02 -4.54
CA ARG A 108 -31.53 -33.17 -3.71
C ARG A 108 -31.33 -34.29 -2.70
N LEU A 109 -31.59 -34.02 -1.43
CA LEU A 109 -31.60 -35.02 -0.37
C LEU A 109 -32.95 -35.75 -0.33
N SER A 110 -32.92 -37.07 -0.33
CA SER A 110 -34.10 -37.86 0.00
C SER A 110 -34.40 -37.79 1.51
N LEU A 111 -35.67 -38.01 1.87
CA LEU A 111 -36.09 -38.05 3.27
C LEU A 111 -35.37 -39.17 4.06
N ALA A 112 -34.95 -40.25 3.41
CA ALA A 112 -34.20 -41.33 4.03
C ALA A 112 -32.76 -40.90 4.36
N GLU A 113 -32.04 -40.31 3.40
CA GLU A 113 -30.67 -39.82 3.61
C GLU A 113 -30.61 -38.74 4.68
N TYR A 114 -31.51 -37.75 4.60
CA TYR A 114 -31.61 -36.67 5.59
C TYR A 114 -31.84 -37.22 7.01
N ASN A 115 -32.74 -38.20 7.17
CA ASN A 115 -32.99 -38.82 8.46
C ASN A 115 -31.82 -39.68 8.96
N SER A 116 -31.06 -40.30 8.06
CA SER A 116 -29.88 -41.10 8.37
C SER A 116 -28.71 -40.24 8.86
N VAL A 117 -28.45 -39.10 8.18
CA VAL A 117 -27.46 -38.10 8.62
C VAL A 117 -27.79 -37.57 10.01
N LEU A 118 -29.04 -37.15 10.25
CA LEU A 118 -29.47 -36.69 11.57
C LEU A 118 -29.36 -37.78 12.66
N ALA A 119 -29.61 -39.04 12.32
CA ALA A 119 -29.44 -40.16 13.25
C ALA A 119 -27.96 -40.43 13.59
N HIS A 120 -27.06 -40.34 12.60
CA HIS A 120 -25.63 -40.50 12.83
C HIS A 120 -25.04 -39.36 13.66
N LEU A 121 -25.43 -38.11 13.39
CA LEU A 121 -25.02 -36.96 14.19
C LEU A 121 -25.55 -37.02 15.64
N ALA A 122 -26.71 -37.65 15.87
CA ALA A 122 -27.18 -37.95 17.22
C ALA A 122 -26.32 -39.01 17.91
N ALA A 123 -26.05 -40.13 17.23
CA ALA A 123 -25.22 -41.21 17.76
C ALA A 123 -23.80 -40.75 18.12
N ILE A 124 -23.19 -39.88 17.29
CA ILE A 124 -21.90 -39.25 17.60
C ILE A 124 -21.99 -38.41 18.88
N ASN A 125 -23.06 -37.66 19.09
CA ASN A 125 -23.19 -36.81 20.28
C ASN A 125 -23.47 -37.61 21.56
N GLU A 126 -24.09 -38.79 21.46
CA GLU A 126 -24.24 -39.73 22.56
C GLU A 126 -22.90 -40.39 22.92
N GLN A 127 -22.03 -40.65 21.94
CA GLN A 127 -20.70 -41.23 22.15
C GLN A 127 -19.66 -40.18 22.60
N VAL A 128 -19.73 -38.96 22.06
CA VAL A 128 -18.80 -37.85 22.31
C VAL A 128 -19.60 -36.54 22.45
N PRO A 129 -20.02 -36.18 23.67
CA PRO A 129 -20.85 -35.00 23.92
C PRO A 129 -20.26 -33.71 23.36
N GLY A 130 -21.06 -32.97 22.60
CA GLY A 130 -20.65 -31.71 21.95
C GLY A 130 -19.87 -31.90 20.65
N SER A 131 -19.92 -33.08 20.01
CA SER A 131 -19.39 -33.32 18.66
C SER A 131 -20.47 -33.66 17.61
N GLY A 132 -21.75 -33.58 17.99
CA GLY A 132 -22.89 -33.85 17.12
C GLY A 132 -24.16 -33.12 17.57
N LEU A 133 -25.35 -33.68 17.28
CA LEU A 133 -26.65 -33.10 17.66
C LEU A 133 -27.28 -33.84 18.84
N THR A 134 -28.00 -33.15 19.72
CA THR A 134 -28.80 -33.82 20.76
C THR A 134 -30.08 -34.44 20.18
N LEU A 135 -30.60 -35.50 20.83
CA LEU A 135 -31.90 -36.10 20.45
C LEU A 135 -33.05 -35.07 20.43
N GLN A 136 -33.05 -34.09 21.35
CA GLN A 136 -34.06 -33.02 21.37
C GLN A 136 -33.97 -32.12 20.13
N GLN A 137 -32.76 -31.74 19.71
CA GLN A 137 -32.54 -30.98 18.47
C GLN A 137 -33.01 -31.79 17.25
N VAL A 138 -32.60 -33.06 17.13
CA VAL A 138 -33.01 -33.92 16.00
C VAL A 138 -34.54 -34.09 15.94
N HIS A 139 -35.20 -34.25 17.09
CA HIS A 139 -36.67 -34.34 17.13
C HIS A 139 -37.37 -33.02 16.78
N TYR A 140 -36.81 -31.88 17.18
CA TYR A 140 -37.29 -30.56 16.79
C TYR A 140 -37.16 -30.33 15.28
N ILE A 141 -35.97 -30.61 14.71
CA ILE A 141 -35.67 -30.49 13.28
C ILE A 141 -36.62 -31.37 12.44
N ARG A 142 -36.80 -32.64 12.81
CA ARG A 142 -37.71 -33.57 12.13
C ARG A 142 -39.17 -33.12 12.13
N LYS A 143 -39.61 -32.32 13.11
CA LYS A 143 -40.98 -31.78 13.18
C LYS A 143 -41.22 -30.57 12.26
N GLN A 144 -40.19 -29.83 11.87
CA GLN A 144 -40.30 -28.66 11.00
C GLN A 144 -40.42 -29.03 9.51
N SER A 145 -40.03 -30.26 9.12
CA SER A 145 -39.85 -30.66 7.72
C SER A 145 -41.07 -31.37 7.12
N PHE A 146 -41.92 -30.66 6.37
CA PHE A 146 -42.94 -31.28 5.50
C PHE A 146 -43.07 -30.54 4.15
N GLY A 147 -43.04 -31.28 3.04
CA GLY A 147 -43.35 -30.77 1.70
C GLY A 147 -42.34 -29.76 1.12
N GLY A 148 -41.21 -30.24 0.57
CA GLY A 148 -40.25 -29.43 -0.18
C GLY A 148 -39.15 -28.74 0.64
N TYR A 149 -39.37 -28.48 1.93
CA TYR A 149 -38.44 -27.75 2.79
C TYR A 149 -37.17 -28.54 3.22
N LEU A 150 -37.05 -29.83 2.90
CA LEU A 150 -35.95 -30.71 3.37
C LEU A 150 -34.53 -30.17 3.04
N ASN A 151 -34.33 -29.68 1.81
CA ASN A 151 -33.04 -29.08 1.41
C ASN A 151 -32.78 -27.78 2.19
N GLN A 152 -33.81 -26.95 2.40
CA GLN A 152 -33.66 -25.69 3.13
C GLN A 152 -33.38 -25.96 4.61
N THR A 153 -34.08 -26.87 5.28
CA THR A 153 -33.80 -27.20 6.70
C THR A 153 -32.41 -27.82 6.89
N PHE A 154 -31.86 -28.51 5.89
CA PHE A 154 -30.45 -28.92 5.92
C PHE A 154 -29.50 -27.72 5.77
N LEU A 155 -29.79 -26.76 4.89
CA LEU A 155 -29.03 -25.50 4.79
C LEU A 155 -29.16 -24.65 6.06
N ASP A 156 -30.34 -24.57 6.67
CA ASP A 156 -30.56 -23.87 7.94
C ASP A 156 -29.79 -24.54 9.09
N LEU A 157 -29.59 -25.87 9.05
CA LEU A 157 -28.70 -26.59 9.96
C LEU A 157 -27.22 -26.20 9.71
N LEU A 158 -26.83 -26.06 8.44
CA LEU A 158 -25.51 -25.61 7.99
C LEU A 158 -25.27 -24.10 8.22
N ASP A 159 -26.30 -23.30 8.43
CA ASP A 159 -26.20 -21.86 8.72
C ASP A 159 -26.35 -21.56 10.24
N ALA A 160 -27.13 -22.35 10.98
CA ALA A 160 -27.33 -22.19 12.43
C ALA A 160 -26.18 -22.72 13.30
N HIS A 161 -25.35 -23.64 12.76
CA HIS A 161 -24.25 -24.28 13.50
C HIS A 161 -22.85 -23.85 13.05
N VAL A 162 -22.71 -22.71 12.36
CA VAL A 162 -21.45 -22.19 11.75
C VAL A 162 -20.25 -22.11 12.72
N HIS A 163 -20.50 -22.13 14.03
CA HIS A 163 -19.47 -22.15 15.07
C HIS A 163 -18.92 -23.54 15.45
N ASP A 164 -19.53 -24.66 15.05
CA ASP A 164 -18.98 -26.01 15.29
C ASP A 164 -18.80 -26.82 14.00
N LYS A 165 -17.64 -26.60 13.35
CA LYS A 165 -17.26 -27.21 12.08
C LYS A 165 -17.17 -28.75 12.10
N ARG A 166 -17.26 -29.40 13.27
CA ARG A 166 -17.21 -30.88 13.39
C ARG A 166 -18.52 -31.56 12.95
N ILE A 167 -19.66 -30.90 13.16
CA ILE A 167 -20.98 -31.40 12.74
C ILE A 167 -21.03 -31.54 11.20
N TYR A 168 -20.41 -30.59 10.50
CA TYR A 168 -20.31 -30.56 9.03
C TYR A 168 -19.51 -31.72 8.47
N LYS A 169 -18.34 -32.00 9.05
CA LYS A 169 -17.47 -33.13 8.67
C LYS A 169 -18.26 -34.44 8.66
N HIS A 170 -18.90 -34.76 9.78
CA HIS A 170 -19.62 -36.03 9.94
C HIS A 170 -20.91 -36.11 9.11
N ALA A 171 -21.56 -34.98 8.81
CA ALA A 171 -22.69 -34.94 7.88
C ALA A 171 -22.26 -35.33 6.45
N ILE A 172 -21.12 -34.82 5.99
CA ILE A 172 -20.59 -35.09 4.63
C ILE A 172 -20.09 -36.52 4.49
N GLU A 173 -19.38 -37.03 5.51
CA GLU A 173 -18.93 -38.43 5.57
C GLU A 173 -20.11 -39.40 5.39
N GLN A 174 -21.23 -39.17 6.07
CA GLN A 174 -22.43 -40.00 5.90
C GLN A 174 -23.14 -39.83 4.58
N LEU A 175 -23.24 -38.61 4.04
CA LEU A 175 -23.85 -38.41 2.73
C LEU A 175 -23.05 -39.10 1.62
N ALA A 176 -21.72 -39.12 1.71
CA ALA A 176 -20.86 -39.86 0.79
C ALA A 176 -21.10 -41.39 0.90
N LEU A 177 -21.13 -41.92 2.13
CA LEU A 177 -21.39 -43.35 2.40
C LEU A 177 -22.77 -43.81 1.89
N LEU A 178 -23.82 -43.02 2.13
CA LEU A 178 -25.19 -43.36 1.75
C LEU A 178 -25.43 -43.33 0.24
N ARG A 179 -24.79 -42.40 -0.49
CA ARG A 179 -25.08 -42.14 -1.90
C ARG A 179 -24.41 -43.07 -2.88
N VAL A 180 -23.27 -43.61 -2.50
CA VAL A 180 -22.40 -44.36 -3.42
C VAL A 180 -22.12 -45.78 -2.90
N GLY A 181 -22.84 -46.21 -1.86
CA GLY A 181 -23.12 -47.61 -1.54
C GLY A 181 -21.89 -48.53 -1.55
N GLY A 182 -20.92 -48.25 -0.66
CA GLY A 182 -19.75 -49.12 -0.44
C GLY A 182 -18.74 -49.21 -1.59
N ASN A 183 -18.96 -48.55 -2.73
CA ASN A 183 -18.11 -48.66 -3.93
C ASN A 183 -17.70 -47.29 -4.51
N VAL A 184 -17.38 -46.29 -3.67
CA VAL A 184 -16.50 -45.19 -4.11
C VAL A 184 -15.08 -45.71 -4.10
N LYS A 185 -14.44 -45.86 -5.27
CA LYS A 185 -13.00 -46.17 -5.34
C LYS A 185 -12.11 -44.95 -5.52
N ALA A 186 -12.63 -43.83 -6.05
CA ALA A 186 -11.94 -42.53 -6.09
C ALA A 186 -12.94 -41.38 -6.26
N MET A 187 -12.54 -40.17 -5.82
CA MET A 187 -13.19 -38.91 -6.21
C MET A 187 -12.11 -37.92 -6.66
N LEU A 188 -12.12 -37.54 -7.93
CA LEU A 188 -11.12 -36.66 -8.54
C LEU A 188 -11.73 -35.31 -8.95
N ALA A 189 -11.25 -34.25 -8.32
CA ALA A 189 -11.29 -32.91 -8.89
C ALA A 189 -9.96 -32.68 -9.62
N VAL A 190 -9.94 -32.95 -10.94
CA VAL A 190 -8.75 -32.68 -11.75
C VAL A 190 -8.81 -31.21 -12.19
N PRO A 191 -7.84 -30.36 -11.82
CA PRO A 191 -7.72 -29.06 -12.47
C PRO A 191 -7.36 -29.30 -13.94
N GLU A 192 -8.10 -28.71 -14.87
CA GLU A 192 -7.76 -28.75 -16.28
C GLU A 192 -6.51 -27.87 -16.51
N VAL A 193 -5.32 -28.42 -16.26
CA VAL A 193 -4.03 -27.75 -16.51
C VAL A 193 -3.82 -27.67 -18.01
N LYS A 194 -4.51 -26.73 -18.64
CA LYS A 194 -3.97 -26.05 -19.81
C LYS A 194 -2.67 -25.41 -19.34
N THR A 195 -1.56 -25.78 -19.97
CA THR A 195 -0.29 -25.08 -19.81
C THR A 195 -0.42 -23.69 -20.44
N VAL A 196 -1.08 -22.79 -19.72
CA VAL A 196 -1.13 -21.37 -20.06
C VAL A 196 0.27 -20.84 -19.82
N LEU A 197 0.93 -20.36 -20.87
CA LEU A 197 2.19 -19.64 -20.72
C LEU A 197 1.94 -18.42 -19.79
N PRO A 198 2.76 -18.22 -18.74
CA PRO A 198 2.51 -17.16 -17.79
C PRO A 198 2.51 -15.80 -18.48
N LEU A 199 1.54 -14.96 -18.12
CA LEU A 199 1.46 -13.60 -18.65
C LEU A 199 2.53 -12.75 -17.95
N ARG A 200 3.49 -12.22 -18.71
CA ARG A 200 4.66 -11.52 -18.13
C ARG A 200 4.40 -10.04 -17.95
N PHE A 201 4.26 -9.62 -16.70
CA PHE A 201 4.19 -8.23 -16.28
C PHE A 201 5.58 -7.70 -15.96
N LEU A 202 5.93 -6.56 -16.55
CA LEU A 202 7.09 -5.76 -16.15
C LEU A 202 6.62 -4.42 -15.60
N PHE A 203 6.78 -4.23 -14.30
CA PHE A 203 6.54 -2.93 -13.68
C PHE A 203 7.82 -2.09 -13.73
N ILE A 204 7.70 -0.82 -14.07
CA ILE A 204 8.80 0.14 -14.12
C ILE A 204 8.44 1.33 -13.24
N SER A 205 9.28 1.61 -12.25
CA SER A 205 9.19 2.81 -11.41
C SER A 205 10.47 3.63 -11.49
N TYR A 206 10.41 4.86 -11.00
CA TYR A 206 11.49 5.83 -11.14
C TYR A 206 11.75 6.51 -9.80
N ALA A 207 13.01 6.81 -9.49
CA ALA A 207 13.32 7.73 -8.40
C ALA A 207 13.10 9.18 -8.83
N SER A 208 12.84 10.06 -7.87
CA SER A 208 12.77 11.49 -8.13
C SER A 208 14.18 12.06 -8.30
N LEU A 209 14.42 12.83 -9.36
CA LEU A 209 15.71 13.52 -9.60
C LEU A 209 16.15 14.45 -8.44
N TRP A 210 15.20 14.84 -7.59
CA TRP A 210 15.45 15.65 -6.39
C TRP A 210 15.57 14.83 -5.10
N HIS A 211 14.99 13.62 -5.10
CA HIS A 211 14.83 12.75 -3.93
C HIS A 211 15.07 11.30 -4.37
N GLN A 212 16.31 11.00 -4.76
CA GLN A 212 16.73 9.66 -5.20
C GLN A 212 16.52 8.63 -4.07
N ASP A 213 16.67 9.08 -2.83
CA ASP A 213 16.57 8.32 -1.58
C ASP A 213 15.11 8.16 -1.08
N VAL A 214 14.10 8.33 -1.93
CA VAL A 214 12.70 8.00 -1.61
C VAL A 214 12.42 6.57 -2.04
N TRP A 215 12.36 5.69 -1.05
CA TRP A 215 12.27 4.22 -1.14
C TRP A 215 10.88 3.69 -1.58
N ASN A 216 10.10 4.46 -2.36
CA ASN A 216 8.72 4.07 -2.65
C ASN A 216 8.60 3.02 -3.75
N ASN A 217 8.70 1.76 -3.33
CA ASN A 217 8.30 0.60 -4.11
C ASN A 217 6.90 0.08 -3.74
N LEU A 218 6.31 0.52 -2.61
CA LEU A 218 5.08 -0.05 -2.05
C LEU A 218 3.92 -0.08 -3.07
N SER A 219 3.81 0.95 -3.93
CA SER A 219 2.79 1.03 -4.99
C SER A 219 2.88 -0.06 -6.07
N VAL A 220 4.08 -0.59 -6.34
CA VAL A 220 4.33 -1.69 -7.28
C VAL A 220 4.30 -3.03 -6.54
N GLU A 221 4.88 -3.05 -5.35
CA GLU A 221 4.92 -4.18 -4.43
C GLU A 221 3.51 -4.72 -4.08
N THR A 222 2.53 -3.86 -3.81
CA THR A 222 1.15 -4.29 -3.55
C THR A 222 0.49 -4.87 -4.79
N LEU A 223 0.71 -4.30 -5.99
CA LEU A 223 0.13 -4.80 -7.24
C LEU A 223 0.71 -6.16 -7.64
N ILE A 224 2.01 -6.36 -7.47
CA ILE A 224 2.65 -7.64 -7.75
C ILE A 224 2.27 -8.69 -6.69
N GLY A 225 2.16 -8.28 -5.41
CA GLY A 225 1.63 -9.14 -4.35
C GLY A 225 0.20 -9.62 -4.62
N ASP A 226 -0.66 -8.72 -5.10
CA ASP A 226 -2.04 -9.04 -5.50
C ASP A 226 -2.09 -9.99 -6.70
N LEU A 227 -1.33 -9.70 -7.76
CA LEU A 227 -1.27 -10.53 -8.97
C LEU A 227 -0.75 -11.95 -8.67
N LEU A 228 0.33 -12.08 -7.90
CA LEU A 228 0.89 -13.39 -7.52
C LEU A 228 0.00 -14.13 -6.52
N GLY A 229 -0.71 -13.41 -5.64
CA GLY A 229 -1.67 -14.01 -4.71
C GLY A 229 -2.92 -14.56 -5.39
N GLU A 230 -3.46 -13.84 -6.38
CA GLU A 230 -4.66 -14.23 -7.12
C GLU A 230 -4.39 -15.30 -8.19
N TYR A 231 -3.31 -15.13 -8.97
CA TYR A 231 -3.04 -15.95 -10.16
C TYR A 231 -1.87 -16.93 -10.00
N GLY A 232 -1.02 -16.78 -8.97
CA GLY A 232 0.13 -17.65 -8.75
C GLY A 232 1.02 -17.78 -9.99
N ASN A 233 1.21 -19.01 -10.46
CA ASN A 233 2.08 -19.33 -11.61
C ASN A 233 1.48 -18.95 -12.99
N GLU A 234 0.26 -18.41 -13.03
CA GLU A 234 -0.39 -17.96 -14.27
C GLU A 234 0.10 -16.58 -14.75
N VAL A 235 0.86 -15.88 -13.91
CA VAL A 235 1.53 -14.61 -14.19
C VAL A 235 2.98 -14.68 -13.74
N GLU A 236 3.85 -13.98 -14.46
CA GLU A 236 5.23 -13.73 -14.04
C GLU A 236 5.40 -12.22 -13.86
N CYS A 237 5.84 -11.78 -12.68
CA CYS A 237 5.98 -10.36 -12.38
C CYS A 237 7.46 -10.00 -12.16
N SER A 238 7.93 -8.98 -12.89
CA SER A 238 9.26 -8.38 -12.75
C SER A 238 9.13 -6.89 -12.45
N HIS A 239 10.15 -6.32 -11.81
CA HIS A 239 10.23 -4.89 -11.48
C HIS A 239 11.61 -4.33 -11.86
N ILE A 240 11.63 -3.13 -12.44
CA ILE A 240 12.83 -2.31 -12.64
C ILE A 240 12.58 -0.95 -11.99
N ARG A 241 13.51 -0.50 -11.14
CA ARG A 241 13.56 0.87 -10.62
C ARG A 241 14.70 1.62 -11.32
N ILE A 242 14.41 2.79 -11.87
CA ILE A 242 15.38 3.65 -12.57
C ILE A 242 15.65 4.89 -11.72
N PHE A 243 16.86 5.05 -11.20
CA PHE A 243 17.26 6.14 -10.30
C PHE A 243 17.85 7.35 -11.03
N ASP A 244 18.49 7.13 -12.18
CA ASP A 244 19.06 8.19 -13.04
C ASP A 244 18.86 7.90 -14.54
N VAL A 245 18.92 8.96 -15.35
CA VAL A 245 18.85 8.89 -16.81
C VAL A 245 19.95 8.01 -17.40
N SER A 246 21.11 7.90 -16.74
CA SER A 246 22.23 7.03 -17.17
C SER A 246 21.91 5.53 -17.12
N GLU A 247 20.92 5.10 -16.36
CA GLU A 247 20.53 3.67 -16.19
C GLU A 247 19.54 3.20 -17.28
N ILE A 248 18.96 4.14 -18.05
CA ILE A 248 17.99 3.84 -19.11
C ILE A 248 18.50 2.81 -20.14
N PRO A 249 19.76 2.84 -20.62
CA PRO A 249 20.28 1.83 -21.55
C PRO A 249 20.20 0.40 -21.00
N ASP A 250 20.56 0.20 -19.72
CA ASP A 250 20.54 -1.11 -19.07
C ASP A 250 19.11 -1.58 -18.80
N ALA A 251 18.23 -0.67 -18.35
CA ALA A 251 16.81 -0.94 -18.21
C ALA A 251 16.18 -1.41 -19.55
N LEU A 252 16.57 -0.82 -20.69
CA LEU A 252 16.12 -1.25 -22.02
C LEU A 252 16.66 -2.62 -22.44
N VAL A 253 17.81 -3.05 -21.94
CA VAL A 253 18.33 -4.42 -22.15
C VAL A 253 17.53 -5.42 -21.32
N LEU A 254 17.19 -5.09 -20.06
CA LEU A 254 16.35 -5.93 -19.21
C LEU A 254 14.94 -6.12 -19.81
N VAL A 255 14.33 -5.07 -20.36
CA VAL A 255 13.03 -5.17 -21.06
C VAL A 255 13.08 -6.17 -22.22
N GLU A 256 14.16 -6.18 -23.01
CA GLU A 256 14.36 -7.12 -24.13
C GLU A 256 14.65 -8.56 -23.70
N GLN A 257 15.19 -8.76 -22.49
CA GLN A 257 15.39 -10.08 -21.90
C GLN A 257 14.08 -10.65 -21.36
N ILE A 258 13.32 -9.84 -20.63
CA ILE A 258 12.02 -10.20 -20.03
C ILE A 258 10.95 -10.41 -21.12
N LYS A 259 11.00 -9.60 -22.20
CA LYS A 259 10.04 -9.59 -23.32
C LYS A 259 8.57 -9.54 -22.84
N PRO A 260 8.21 -8.58 -21.97
CA PRO A 260 6.93 -8.58 -21.26
C PRO A 260 5.73 -8.58 -22.22
N ASP A 261 4.60 -9.08 -21.75
CA ASP A 261 3.29 -8.98 -22.40
C ASP A 261 2.52 -7.71 -21.94
N VAL A 262 2.83 -7.23 -20.72
CA VAL A 262 2.30 -6.00 -20.14
C VAL A 262 3.44 -5.20 -19.49
N ILE A 263 3.52 -3.89 -19.77
CA ILE A 263 4.43 -2.96 -19.08
C ILE A 263 3.61 -1.98 -18.24
N GLY A 264 3.83 -1.94 -16.92
CA GLY A 264 3.17 -1.03 -15.99
C GLY A 264 4.10 0.07 -15.49
N PHE A 265 3.89 1.32 -15.91
CA PHE A 265 4.62 2.48 -15.43
C PHE A 265 3.98 3.05 -14.15
N SER A 266 4.71 3.00 -13.03
CA SER A 266 4.33 3.65 -11.76
C SER A 266 4.97 5.04 -11.70
N LEU A 267 4.16 6.09 -11.84
CA LEU A 267 4.61 7.47 -12.05
C LEU A 267 4.23 8.38 -10.89
N GLU A 268 5.23 8.72 -10.08
CA GLU A 268 5.15 9.63 -8.94
C GLU A 268 5.48 11.08 -9.35
N ILE A 269 5.13 12.04 -8.48
CA ILE A 269 5.48 13.46 -8.68
C ILE A 269 6.99 13.58 -8.93
N ARG A 270 7.39 14.40 -9.92
CA ARG A 270 8.77 14.58 -10.43
C ARG A 270 9.37 13.41 -11.24
N THR A 271 8.66 12.30 -11.46
CA THR A 271 9.19 11.18 -12.30
C THR A 271 8.93 11.34 -13.80
N LEU A 272 7.97 12.19 -14.19
CA LEU A 272 7.52 12.34 -15.58
C LEU A 272 8.67 12.60 -16.57
N LYS A 273 9.67 13.41 -16.20
CA LYS A 273 10.79 13.76 -17.09
C LYS A 273 11.68 12.56 -17.45
N ILE A 274 12.01 11.71 -16.48
CA ILE A 274 12.86 10.53 -16.72
C ILE A 274 12.06 9.45 -17.49
N HIS A 275 10.77 9.33 -17.18
CA HIS A 275 9.84 8.48 -17.92
C HIS A 275 9.75 8.86 -19.41
N GLU A 276 9.63 10.15 -19.76
CA GLU A 276 9.59 10.60 -21.16
C GLU A 276 10.85 10.25 -21.95
N ILE A 277 12.03 10.32 -21.31
CA ILE A 277 13.30 9.92 -21.93
C ILE A 277 13.32 8.40 -22.15
N PHE A 278 12.94 7.63 -21.13
CA PHE A 278 12.85 6.17 -21.19
C PHE A 278 11.90 5.72 -22.30
N GLU A 279 10.67 6.23 -22.32
CA GLU A 279 9.66 5.82 -23.31
C GLU A 279 10.05 6.24 -24.73
N SER A 280 10.65 7.43 -24.91
CA SER A 280 11.19 7.84 -26.21
C SER A 280 12.28 6.89 -26.70
N ALA A 281 13.16 6.42 -25.82
CA ALA A 281 14.20 5.46 -26.16
C ALA A 281 13.62 4.06 -26.42
N TYR A 282 12.66 3.61 -25.61
CA TYR A 282 11.94 2.34 -25.78
C TYR A 282 11.22 2.28 -27.14
N ARG A 283 10.39 3.28 -27.47
CA ARG A 283 9.66 3.34 -28.74
C ARG A 283 10.57 3.39 -29.98
N LYS A 284 11.80 3.90 -29.86
CA LYS A 284 12.81 3.87 -30.95
C LYS A 284 13.44 2.49 -31.14
N LYS A 285 13.50 1.68 -30.08
CA LYS A 285 14.14 0.35 -30.06
C LYS A 285 13.15 -0.77 -30.37
N ALA A 286 11.89 -0.62 -29.94
CA ALA A 286 10.81 -1.58 -30.14
C ALA A 286 10.40 -1.71 -31.62
N GLY A 287 11.04 -2.66 -32.32
CA GLY A 287 10.61 -3.11 -33.66
C GLY A 287 9.24 -3.80 -33.64
N THR A 288 8.61 -3.87 -34.81
CA THR A 288 7.15 -4.06 -35.00
C THR A 288 6.58 -5.47 -34.75
N SER A 289 7.15 -6.28 -33.84
CA SER A 289 6.59 -7.60 -33.47
C SER A 289 5.94 -7.58 -32.09
N LYS A 290 4.61 -7.71 -32.05
CA LYS A 290 3.72 -7.78 -30.86
C LYS A 290 4.19 -6.93 -29.66
N ALA A 291 3.88 -5.62 -29.72
CA ALA A 291 4.11 -4.73 -28.58
C ALA A 291 3.32 -5.17 -27.33
N PRO A 292 3.87 -4.98 -26.11
CA PRO A 292 3.14 -5.18 -24.87
C PRO A 292 2.04 -4.14 -24.70
N LEU A 293 1.02 -4.47 -23.90
CA LEU A 293 0.07 -3.47 -23.41
C LEU A 293 0.77 -2.55 -22.40
N ILE A 294 0.68 -1.24 -22.62
CA ILE A 294 1.27 -0.23 -21.74
C ILE A 294 0.22 0.31 -20.76
N LEU A 295 0.50 0.23 -19.47
CA LEU A 295 -0.34 0.79 -18.40
C LEU A 295 0.40 1.95 -17.73
N TYR A 296 -0.31 3.05 -17.46
CA TYR A 296 0.21 4.16 -16.65
C TYR A 296 -0.62 4.28 -15.36
N GLY A 297 0.03 4.33 -14.20
CA GLY A 297 -0.65 4.43 -12.90
C GLY A 297 0.12 5.25 -11.87
N ASN A 298 -0.33 5.20 -10.62
CA ASN A 298 0.14 6.04 -9.51
C ASN A 298 -0.26 7.54 -9.70
N THR A 299 0.43 8.44 -9.01
CA THR A 299 -0.03 9.78 -8.65
C THR A 299 -0.18 10.71 -9.86
N VAL A 300 0.82 10.79 -10.74
CA VAL A 300 0.77 11.75 -11.87
C VAL A 300 -0.31 11.34 -12.90
N PRO A 301 -0.44 10.07 -13.33
CA PRO A 301 -1.51 9.67 -14.25
C PRO A 301 -2.90 9.74 -13.62
N THR A 302 -3.03 9.53 -12.31
CA THR A 302 -4.32 9.65 -11.61
C THR A 302 -4.86 11.08 -11.60
N TYR A 303 -3.98 12.07 -11.35
CA TYR A 303 -4.39 13.47 -11.15
C TYR A 303 -4.19 14.36 -12.39
N ALA A 304 -3.24 14.05 -13.28
CA ALA A 304 -3.09 14.71 -14.58
C ALA A 304 -3.55 13.80 -15.73
N SER A 305 -4.63 13.04 -15.53
CA SER A 305 -5.12 12.04 -16.49
C SER A 305 -5.35 12.59 -17.90
N SER A 306 -5.90 13.81 -18.04
CA SER A 306 -6.10 14.48 -19.34
C SER A 306 -4.79 14.70 -20.10
N TYR A 307 -3.74 15.16 -19.42
CA TYR A 307 -2.40 15.33 -20.00
C TYR A 307 -1.82 13.99 -20.48
N PHE A 308 -2.01 12.92 -19.69
CA PHE A 308 -1.54 11.59 -20.07
C PHE A 308 -2.24 11.05 -21.31
N VAL A 309 -3.55 11.25 -21.37
CA VAL A 309 -4.42 10.88 -22.49
C VAL A 309 -4.04 11.60 -23.78
N GLU A 310 -3.66 12.87 -23.71
CA GLU A 310 -3.19 13.65 -24.87
C GLU A 310 -1.77 13.27 -25.29
N LYS A 311 -0.84 13.09 -24.35
CA LYS A 311 0.60 12.96 -24.64
C LYS A 311 1.07 11.53 -24.94
N PHE A 312 0.55 10.54 -24.22
CA PHE A 312 1.06 9.17 -24.20
C PHE A 312 0.09 8.14 -24.83
N LEU A 313 -1.23 8.30 -24.64
CA LEU A 313 -2.25 7.42 -25.22
C LEU A 313 -2.50 7.71 -26.71
N ARG A 314 -1.50 7.44 -27.55
CA ARG A 314 -1.50 7.74 -28.99
C ARG A 314 -2.17 6.66 -29.84
N GLU A 315 -1.98 5.40 -29.47
CA GLU A 315 -2.40 4.24 -30.26
C GLU A 315 -3.59 3.53 -29.59
N PRO A 316 -4.70 3.28 -30.33
CA PRO A 316 -5.86 2.58 -29.78
C PRO A 316 -5.51 1.21 -29.21
N LYS A 317 -6.11 0.86 -28.07
CA LYS A 317 -6.00 -0.45 -27.38
C LYS A 317 -4.59 -0.91 -26.95
N GLN A 318 -3.51 -0.22 -27.35
CA GLN A 318 -2.14 -0.55 -26.94
C GLN A 318 -1.72 0.13 -25.62
N SER A 319 -2.48 1.11 -25.14
CA SER A 319 -2.18 1.78 -23.88
C SER A 319 -3.40 2.30 -23.14
N MET A 320 -3.34 2.33 -21.80
CA MET A 320 -4.36 2.91 -20.93
C MET A 320 -3.78 3.50 -19.63
N VAL A 321 -4.49 4.45 -19.05
CA VAL A 321 -4.23 4.97 -17.70
C VAL A 321 -5.14 4.23 -16.71
N ILE A 322 -4.62 3.79 -15.57
CA ILE A 322 -5.38 3.24 -14.45
C ILE A 322 -5.40 4.28 -13.32
N LEU A 323 -6.59 4.75 -12.96
CA LEU A 323 -6.78 5.83 -11.98
C LEU A 323 -6.93 5.29 -10.54
N GLY A 324 -6.11 5.78 -9.60
CA GLY A 324 -6.23 5.40 -8.19
C GLY A 324 -5.66 4.01 -7.91
N TYR A 325 -6.41 3.18 -7.17
CA TYR A 325 -5.99 1.82 -6.78
C TYR A 325 -6.10 0.85 -7.96
N GLY A 326 -5.07 0.02 -8.13
CA GLY A 326 -4.86 -0.74 -9.36
C GLY A 326 -5.17 -2.23 -9.26
N GLU A 327 -5.34 -2.81 -8.06
CA GLU A 327 -5.43 -4.25 -7.84
C GLU A 327 -6.52 -4.90 -8.71
N GLU A 328 -7.79 -4.47 -8.56
CA GLU A 328 -8.90 -4.98 -9.37
C GLU A 328 -8.67 -4.78 -10.87
N SER A 329 -8.11 -3.63 -11.26
CA SER A 329 -7.76 -3.33 -12.66
C SER A 329 -6.69 -4.28 -13.20
N MET A 330 -5.65 -4.61 -12.42
CA MET A 330 -4.60 -5.55 -12.82
C MET A 330 -5.17 -6.95 -13.01
N ARG A 331 -6.07 -7.40 -12.11
CA ARG A 331 -6.78 -8.68 -12.28
C ARG A 331 -7.58 -8.72 -13.58
N GLN A 332 -8.33 -7.66 -13.88
CA GLN A 332 -9.07 -7.58 -15.15
C GLN A 332 -8.14 -7.45 -16.38
N VAL A 333 -6.94 -6.86 -16.26
CA VAL A 333 -5.92 -6.87 -17.33
C VAL A 333 -5.45 -8.28 -17.66
N VAL A 334 -5.30 -9.18 -16.68
CA VAL A 334 -4.96 -10.60 -16.93
C VAL A 334 -6.03 -11.26 -17.80
N LEU A 335 -7.30 -11.09 -17.45
CA LEU A 335 -8.44 -11.63 -18.21
C LEU A 335 -8.54 -10.99 -19.61
N TYR A 336 -8.30 -9.69 -19.73
CA TYR A 336 -8.30 -8.96 -20.99
C TYR A 336 -7.21 -9.44 -21.96
N GLN A 337 -5.97 -9.60 -21.48
CA GLN A 337 -4.85 -10.14 -22.28
C GLN A 337 -5.09 -11.58 -22.78
N ARG A 338 -5.94 -12.32 -22.05
CA ARG A 338 -6.37 -13.68 -22.42
C ARG A 338 -7.62 -13.70 -23.30
N ASN A 339 -8.15 -12.54 -23.68
CA ASN A 339 -9.40 -12.36 -24.42
C ASN A 339 -10.63 -12.97 -23.70
N GLN A 340 -10.60 -12.98 -22.36
CA GLN A 340 -11.68 -13.49 -21.49
C GLN A 340 -12.66 -12.39 -21.07
N CYS A 341 -12.27 -11.12 -21.17
CA CYS A 341 -13.14 -9.96 -21.03
C CYS A 341 -12.76 -8.86 -22.03
N ASP A 342 -13.64 -7.86 -22.21
CA ASP A 342 -13.34 -6.65 -22.98
C ASP A 342 -12.70 -5.56 -22.09
N ILE A 343 -12.08 -4.55 -22.71
CA ILE A 343 -11.50 -3.39 -22.04
C ILE A 343 -12.51 -2.63 -21.16
N THR A 344 -13.81 -2.66 -21.50
CA THR A 344 -14.89 -2.09 -20.68
C THR A 344 -15.07 -2.76 -19.31
N ALA A 345 -14.52 -3.97 -19.10
CA ALA A 345 -14.55 -4.67 -17.81
C ALA A 345 -13.44 -4.22 -16.85
N ILE A 346 -12.41 -3.49 -17.32
CA ILE A 346 -11.27 -3.05 -16.49
C ILE A 346 -11.67 -1.79 -15.69
N PRO A 347 -11.94 -1.86 -14.36
CA PRO A 347 -12.30 -0.68 -13.60
C PRO A 347 -11.17 0.36 -13.61
N ASN A 348 -11.49 1.62 -13.36
CA ASN A 348 -10.54 2.75 -13.32
C ASN A 348 -9.80 3.05 -14.64
N ALA A 349 -10.02 2.29 -15.72
CA ALA A 349 -9.30 2.45 -16.98
C ALA A 349 -9.75 3.69 -17.77
N VAL A 350 -8.79 4.40 -18.34
CA VAL A 350 -8.97 5.45 -19.34
C VAL A 350 -8.13 5.14 -20.55
N TRP A 351 -8.75 5.08 -21.74
CA TRP A 351 -8.08 4.69 -22.97
C TRP A 351 -8.60 5.48 -24.18
N ARG A 352 -7.87 5.39 -25.30
CA ARG A 352 -8.31 5.86 -26.60
C ARG A 352 -8.90 4.70 -27.41
N ASP A 353 -10.13 4.84 -27.88
CA ASP A 353 -10.78 3.84 -28.73
C ASP A 353 -10.34 3.94 -30.20
N GLU A 354 -10.84 3.02 -31.04
CA GLU A 354 -10.52 2.94 -32.47
C GLU A 354 -11.01 4.15 -33.28
N ALA A 355 -12.01 4.88 -32.78
CA ALA A 355 -12.47 6.14 -33.37
C ALA A 355 -11.63 7.35 -32.90
N GLY A 356 -10.60 7.13 -32.08
CA GLY A 356 -9.75 8.18 -31.50
C GLY A 356 -10.37 8.88 -30.29
N CYS A 357 -11.56 8.46 -29.84
CA CYS A 357 -12.29 9.04 -28.73
C CYS A 357 -11.76 8.54 -27.38
N ILE A 358 -11.82 9.39 -26.37
CA ILE A 358 -11.42 9.04 -25.00
C ILE A 358 -12.57 8.35 -24.30
N ARG A 359 -12.28 7.20 -23.70
CA ARG A 359 -13.23 6.39 -22.92
C ARG A 359 -12.74 6.27 -21.49
N HIS A 360 -13.69 6.21 -20.58
CA HIS A 360 -13.48 6.08 -19.14
C HIS A 360 -14.40 4.97 -18.63
N ASN A 361 -13.85 3.98 -17.94
CA ASN A 361 -14.63 3.08 -17.11
C ASN A 361 -14.91 3.72 -15.74
N PRO A 362 -15.98 3.33 -15.02
CA PRO A 362 -16.28 3.86 -13.70
C PRO A 362 -15.10 3.72 -12.73
N ARG A 363 -14.93 4.72 -11.85
CA ARG A 363 -14.00 4.60 -10.73
C ARG A 363 -14.57 3.61 -9.71
N ARG A 364 -13.79 2.59 -9.36
CA ARG A 364 -14.11 1.57 -8.35
C ARG A 364 -12.91 1.32 -7.45
N TYR A 365 -13.19 1.09 -6.18
CA TYR A 365 -12.25 0.54 -5.22
C TYR A 365 -13.01 -0.42 -4.31
N ASP A 366 -12.45 -1.60 -4.10
CA ASP A 366 -13.04 -2.65 -3.28
C ASP A 366 -12.02 -3.10 -2.24
N ALA A 367 -12.20 -2.63 -0.99
CA ALA A 367 -11.29 -2.94 0.10
C ALA A 367 -11.23 -4.45 0.43
N SER A 368 -12.22 -5.24 0.02
CA SER A 368 -12.23 -6.70 0.22
C SER A 368 -11.22 -7.45 -0.65
N LEU A 369 -10.71 -6.81 -1.72
CA LEU A 369 -9.67 -7.40 -2.57
C LEU A 369 -8.26 -7.19 -1.99
N VAL A 370 -8.09 -6.28 -1.03
CA VAL A 370 -6.78 -5.90 -0.46
C VAL A 370 -6.35 -6.91 0.63
N ILE A 371 -6.33 -8.19 0.27
CA ILE A 371 -6.03 -9.33 1.15
C ILE A 371 -4.60 -9.85 0.99
N TYR A 372 -4.03 -9.80 -0.21
CA TYR A 372 -2.70 -10.35 -0.47
C TYR A 372 -1.59 -9.40 0.00
N PRO A 373 -0.54 -9.91 0.69
CA PRO A 373 0.57 -9.09 1.13
C PRO A 373 1.38 -8.58 -0.08
N PRO A 374 1.96 -7.38 -0.01
CA PRO A 374 2.91 -6.92 -1.01
C PRO A 374 4.11 -7.88 -1.12
N VAL A 375 4.64 -8.06 -2.33
CA VAL A 375 6.04 -8.55 -2.45
C VAL A 375 6.98 -7.48 -1.90
N GLN A 376 8.14 -7.85 -1.39
CA GLN A 376 9.05 -6.91 -0.74
C GLN A 376 10.43 -7.05 -1.37
N PHE A 377 10.83 -6.08 -2.21
CA PHE A 377 11.98 -6.25 -3.10
C PHE A 377 13.33 -5.96 -2.43
N GLU A 378 13.38 -5.01 -1.50
CA GLU A 378 14.64 -4.45 -0.96
C GLU A 378 14.65 -4.40 0.59
N VAL A 379 14.46 -5.55 1.23
CA VAL A 379 14.41 -5.64 2.70
C VAL A 379 15.78 -5.97 3.29
N ASN A 380 16.43 -4.96 3.89
CA ASN A 380 17.76 -5.06 4.47
C ASN A 380 17.70 -5.01 6.01
N PRO A 381 18.46 -5.86 6.74
CA PRO A 381 18.59 -5.74 8.18
C PRO A 381 19.14 -4.35 8.58
N GLY A 382 18.55 -3.73 9.60
CA GLY A 382 18.89 -2.37 10.02
C GLY A 382 18.16 -1.25 9.29
N SER A 383 17.37 -1.54 8.24
CA SER A 383 16.66 -0.51 7.48
C SER A 383 15.35 -0.05 8.12
N SER A 384 14.79 1.02 7.55
CA SER A 384 13.38 1.35 7.63
C SER A 384 12.65 0.73 6.43
N HIS A 385 11.34 0.47 6.55
CA HIS A 385 10.50 0.05 5.43
C HIS A 385 9.08 0.63 5.54
N MET A 386 8.47 0.91 4.39
CA MET A 386 7.09 1.41 4.32
C MET A 386 6.06 0.29 4.30
N LEU A 387 4.90 0.56 4.89
CA LEU A 387 3.72 -0.30 4.87
C LEU A 387 2.43 0.55 4.97
N GLU A 388 1.29 -0.03 4.65
CA GLU A 388 -0.03 0.60 4.77
C GLU A 388 -0.89 -0.13 5.82
N ALA A 389 -1.58 0.62 6.69
CA ALA A 389 -2.64 0.08 7.54
C ALA A 389 -4.05 0.49 7.06
N SER A 390 -4.19 1.40 6.12
CA SER A 390 -5.45 1.93 5.61
C SER A 390 -5.26 2.67 4.29
N ARG A 391 -6.36 2.87 3.57
CA ARG A 391 -6.42 3.56 2.27
C ARG A 391 -7.45 4.68 2.31
N GLY A 392 -7.18 5.73 1.53
CA GLY A 392 -8.00 6.95 1.48
C GLY A 392 -7.98 7.76 2.78
N CYS A 393 -8.83 8.77 2.88
CA CYS A 393 -8.87 9.67 4.04
C CYS A 393 -10.30 10.15 4.33
N ARG A 394 -10.68 10.27 5.61
CA ARG A 394 -12.02 10.73 6.02
C ARG A 394 -12.24 12.24 5.89
N PHE A 395 -11.18 13.00 5.61
CA PHE A 395 -11.18 14.46 5.61
C PHE A 395 -11.15 15.00 4.18
N ASN A 396 -11.87 16.08 3.92
CA ASN A 396 -12.02 16.69 2.59
C ASN A 396 -11.36 18.09 2.50
N CYS A 397 -10.11 18.19 2.95
CA CYS A 397 -9.34 19.44 2.88
C CYS A 397 -9.25 19.95 1.43
N THR A 398 -9.53 21.25 1.20
CA THR A 398 -9.73 21.78 -0.17
C THR A 398 -8.49 21.74 -1.05
N PHE A 399 -7.29 21.69 -0.46
CA PHE A 399 -6.01 21.61 -1.16
C PHE A 399 -5.54 20.18 -1.45
N CYS A 400 -6.17 19.16 -0.86
CA CYS A 400 -5.72 17.78 -0.96
C CYS A 400 -6.34 17.08 -2.17
N ALA A 401 -5.53 16.42 -2.99
CA ALA A 401 -6.00 15.64 -4.14
C ALA A 401 -6.60 14.27 -3.74
N GLN A 402 -6.29 13.76 -2.54
CA GLN A 402 -6.73 12.43 -2.09
C GLN A 402 -8.07 12.46 -1.31
N GLY A 403 -8.19 13.40 -0.36
CA GLY A 403 -9.29 13.45 0.60
C GLY A 403 -10.70 13.65 0.01
N PRO A 404 -10.93 14.61 -0.90
CA PRO A 404 -12.26 14.86 -1.47
C PRO A 404 -12.86 13.69 -2.28
N HIS A 405 -12.02 12.74 -2.71
CA HIS A 405 -12.38 11.68 -3.67
C HIS A 405 -12.24 10.26 -3.12
N SER A 406 -11.94 10.10 -1.82
CA SER A 406 -11.76 8.78 -1.21
C SER A 406 -12.54 8.63 0.09
N LYS A 407 -13.03 7.41 0.34
CA LYS A 407 -13.46 6.97 1.67
C LYS A 407 -12.21 6.48 2.41
N TRP A 408 -12.19 6.61 3.75
CA TRP A 408 -11.22 5.88 4.55
C TRP A 408 -11.67 4.44 4.73
N ASP A 409 -10.80 3.50 4.34
CA ASP A 409 -11.03 2.06 4.47
C ASP A 409 -9.80 1.39 5.11
N PRO A 410 -9.98 0.58 6.17
CA PRO A 410 -8.88 -0.12 6.82
C PRO A 410 -8.38 -1.27 5.95
N VAL A 411 -7.06 -1.47 5.91
CA VAL A 411 -6.48 -2.75 5.46
C VAL A 411 -6.84 -3.83 6.50
N PRO A 412 -7.15 -5.08 6.11
CA PRO A 412 -7.39 -6.17 7.05
C PRO A 412 -6.25 -6.31 8.06
N VAL A 413 -6.58 -6.42 9.36
CA VAL A 413 -5.58 -6.39 10.45
C VAL A 413 -4.57 -7.54 10.28
N ASP A 414 -5.02 -8.72 9.86
CA ASP A 414 -4.13 -9.88 9.69
C ASP A 414 -3.11 -9.67 8.57
N ARG A 415 -3.47 -8.96 7.48
CA ARG A 415 -2.52 -8.53 6.43
C ARG A 415 -1.50 -7.56 6.98
N VAL A 416 -1.94 -6.58 7.78
CA VAL A 416 -1.03 -5.62 8.43
C VAL A 416 -0.05 -6.35 9.36
N ILE A 417 -0.54 -7.29 10.17
CA ILE A 417 0.29 -8.11 11.08
C ILE A 417 1.27 -8.99 10.28
N THR A 418 0.84 -9.61 9.18
CA THR A 418 1.68 -10.44 8.30
C THR A 418 2.82 -9.61 7.69
N ASN A 419 2.52 -8.39 7.24
CA ASN A 419 3.54 -7.48 6.70
C ASN A 419 4.55 -7.06 7.78
N ILE A 420 4.08 -6.73 8.98
CA ILE A 420 4.94 -6.40 10.13
C ILE A 420 5.83 -7.60 10.49
N GLU A 421 5.27 -8.81 10.55
CA GLU A 421 6.02 -10.03 10.84
C GLU A 421 7.10 -10.29 9.79
N PHE A 422 6.77 -10.18 8.50
CA PHE A 422 7.73 -10.33 7.42
C PHE A 422 8.90 -9.36 7.59
N LEU A 423 8.63 -8.06 7.78
CA LEU A 423 9.65 -7.02 7.92
C LEU A 423 10.53 -7.25 9.17
N LEU A 424 9.93 -7.46 10.34
CA LEU A 424 10.67 -7.67 11.58
C LEU A 424 11.48 -8.99 11.55
N SER A 425 10.97 -10.04 10.90
CA SER A 425 11.72 -11.30 10.72
C SER A 425 13.00 -11.17 9.87
N ARG A 426 13.10 -10.10 9.07
CA ARG A 426 14.27 -9.73 8.26
C ARG A 426 15.17 -8.70 8.95
N GLY A 427 14.87 -8.33 10.20
CA GLY A 427 15.65 -7.34 10.93
C GLY A 427 15.41 -5.91 10.49
N VAL A 428 14.26 -5.58 9.89
CA VAL A 428 13.85 -4.18 9.71
C VAL A 428 13.59 -3.59 11.09
N HIS A 429 14.23 -2.47 11.41
CA HIS A 429 14.10 -1.84 12.73
C HIS A 429 13.11 -0.67 12.75
N GLU A 430 12.65 -0.16 11.60
CA GLU A 430 11.66 0.90 11.55
C GLU A 430 10.55 0.65 10.53
N LEU A 431 9.32 0.94 10.95
CA LEU A 431 8.09 0.78 10.15
C LEU A 431 7.48 2.15 9.88
N GLU A 432 7.42 2.55 8.61
CA GLU A 432 6.80 3.80 8.18
C GLU A 432 5.40 3.53 7.60
N PHE A 433 4.37 3.72 8.43
CA PHE A 433 2.98 3.64 7.99
C PHE A 433 2.67 4.85 7.10
N VAL A 434 2.53 4.64 5.79
CA VAL A 434 2.31 5.71 4.79
C VAL A 434 0.84 6.09 4.58
N ASP A 435 -0.02 5.64 5.48
CA ASP A 435 -1.44 5.99 5.57
C ASP A 435 -1.69 7.50 5.45
N ASN A 436 -2.65 7.91 4.61
CA ASN A 436 -3.15 9.31 4.63
C ASN A 436 -3.79 9.69 5.98
N GLU A 437 -4.29 8.70 6.71
CA GLU A 437 -4.86 8.82 8.05
C GLU A 437 -4.85 7.46 8.75
N PHE A 438 -3.90 7.20 9.64
CA PHE A 438 -3.69 5.87 10.23
C PHE A 438 -4.89 5.33 11.04
N PHE A 439 -5.56 6.18 11.82
CA PHE A 439 -6.59 5.72 12.75
C PHE A 439 -7.99 5.64 12.14
N GLY A 440 -8.26 6.41 11.07
CA GLY A 440 -9.60 6.55 10.48
C GLY A 440 -10.65 7.25 11.35
N GLY A 441 -10.30 7.66 12.58
CA GLY A 441 -11.22 8.16 13.58
C GLY A 441 -10.80 7.78 15.00
N ARG A 442 -11.72 7.94 15.95
CA ARG A 442 -11.42 7.85 17.40
C ARG A 442 -12.55 7.21 18.22
N ASN A 443 -13.30 6.29 17.60
CA ASN A 443 -14.29 5.47 18.31
C ASN A 443 -13.62 4.22 18.88
N ASP A 444 -14.32 3.52 19.78
CA ASP A 444 -13.75 2.37 20.51
C ASP A 444 -13.29 1.22 19.58
N ALA A 445 -13.96 0.99 18.45
CA ALA A 445 -13.55 -0.02 17.48
C ALA A 445 -12.23 0.33 16.77
N LEU A 446 -12.04 1.60 16.40
CA LEU A 446 -10.81 2.09 15.75
C LEU A 446 -9.65 2.17 16.74
N ILE A 447 -9.92 2.56 18.00
CA ILE A 447 -8.97 2.51 19.11
C ILE A 447 -8.52 1.07 19.38
N ALA A 448 -9.46 0.12 19.43
CA ALA A 448 -9.17 -1.30 19.58
C ALA A 448 -8.33 -1.84 18.41
N ARG A 449 -8.64 -1.47 17.16
CA ARG A 449 -7.87 -1.84 15.97
C ARG A 449 -6.42 -1.34 16.05
N ALA A 450 -6.21 -0.07 16.37
CA ALA A 450 -4.87 0.49 16.54
C ALA A 450 -4.11 -0.20 17.68
N SER A 451 -4.79 -0.54 18.78
CA SER A 451 -4.22 -1.33 19.88
C SER A 451 -3.83 -2.75 19.47
N GLN A 452 -4.62 -3.43 18.63
CA GLN A 452 -4.29 -4.74 18.06
C GLN A 452 -3.00 -4.71 17.24
N ILE A 453 -2.88 -3.74 16.30
CA ILE A 453 -1.67 -3.54 15.50
C ILE A 453 -0.46 -3.26 16.40
N THR A 454 -0.63 -2.39 17.40
CA THR A 454 0.43 -2.03 18.37
C THR A 454 0.90 -3.23 19.19
N ASN A 455 -0.03 -4.06 19.68
CA ASN A 455 0.27 -5.28 20.42
C ASN A 455 0.96 -6.34 19.53
N ALA A 456 0.63 -6.39 18.24
CA ALA A 456 1.34 -7.23 17.28
C ALA A 456 2.79 -6.76 17.07
N ILE A 457 3.02 -5.46 16.85
CA ILE A 457 4.38 -4.87 16.78
C ILE A 457 5.19 -5.27 18.01
N ARG A 458 4.63 -5.09 19.22
CA ARG A 458 5.31 -5.47 20.48
C ARG A 458 5.66 -6.96 20.53
N LYS A 459 4.69 -7.85 20.30
CA LYS A 459 4.92 -9.32 20.33
C LYS A 459 5.92 -9.79 19.28
N LEU A 460 5.88 -9.21 18.08
CA LEU A 460 6.79 -9.58 16.98
C LEU A 460 8.20 -9.02 17.21
N SER A 461 8.31 -7.82 17.78
CA SER A 461 9.58 -7.25 18.27
C SER A 461 10.25 -8.17 19.30
N GLU A 462 9.47 -8.65 20.29
CA GLU A 462 9.91 -9.65 21.28
C GLU A 462 10.32 -10.97 20.61
N LYS A 463 9.50 -11.50 19.69
CA LYS A 463 9.72 -12.77 18.98
C LYS A 463 11.02 -12.78 18.16
N TYR A 464 11.33 -11.69 17.47
CA TYR A 464 12.49 -11.59 16.58
C TYR A 464 13.71 -10.92 17.22
N GLY A 465 13.62 -10.46 18.47
CA GLY A 465 14.71 -9.74 19.15
C GLY A 465 15.00 -8.35 18.55
N VAL A 466 14.03 -7.78 17.82
CA VAL A 466 14.14 -6.53 17.08
C VAL A 466 13.49 -5.42 17.88
N LYS A 467 14.25 -4.40 18.30
CA LYS A 467 13.68 -3.18 18.87
C LYS A 467 13.07 -2.35 17.73
N ALA A 468 11.81 -2.62 17.39
CA ALA A 468 11.09 -1.87 16.37
C ALA A 468 10.81 -0.43 16.82
N ALA A 469 10.99 0.51 15.90
CA ALA A 469 10.42 1.84 15.94
C ALA A 469 9.34 1.96 14.86
N PHE A 470 8.39 2.87 15.04
CA PHE A 470 7.45 3.18 13.97
C PHE A 470 6.99 4.65 13.98
N ARG A 471 6.48 5.09 12.84
CA ARG A 471 5.88 6.41 12.63
C ARG A 471 4.54 6.27 11.91
N ILE A 472 3.62 7.18 12.24
CA ILE A 472 2.26 7.26 11.67
C ILE A 472 1.88 8.71 11.36
N PHE A 473 0.89 8.90 10.50
CA PHE A 473 0.33 10.20 10.12
C PHE A 473 -1.16 10.27 10.53
N THR A 474 -1.60 11.41 11.08
CA THR A 474 -3.00 11.60 11.47
C THR A 474 -3.40 13.09 11.51
N ASN A 475 -4.69 13.36 11.60
CA ASN A 475 -5.25 14.68 11.85
C ASN A 475 -5.28 15.03 13.37
N PRO A 476 -4.96 16.28 13.78
CA PRO A 476 -5.05 16.72 15.18
C PRO A 476 -6.38 16.39 15.89
N LEU A 477 -7.52 16.47 15.18
CA LEU A 477 -8.87 16.18 15.71
C LEU A 477 -9.04 14.75 16.26
N ILE A 478 -8.24 13.81 15.74
CA ILE A 478 -8.28 12.41 16.16
C ILE A 478 -7.55 12.23 17.48
N ILE A 479 -6.41 12.91 17.67
CA ILE A 479 -5.63 12.89 18.91
C ILE A 479 -6.43 13.49 20.05
N ALA A 480 -6.97 14.69 19.86
CA ALA A 480 -7.69 15.42 20.91
C ALA A 480 -8.77 16.34 20.34
N LYS A 481 -9.79 16.61 21.18
CA LYS A 481 -10.84 17.59 20.92
C LYS A 481 -11.02 18.49 22.15
N ALA A 482 -11.14 19.80 21.96
CA ALA A 482 -11.33 20.77 23.03
C ALA A 482 -12.75 20.74 23.67
N ASP A 483 -13.69 20.08 23.00
CA ASP A 483 -15.05 19.78 23.46
C ASP A 483 -15.03 18.90 24.74
N GLU A 484 -15.53 19.42 25.86
CA GLU A 484 -15.55 18.74 27.17
C GLU A 484 -16.27 17.39 27.13
N GLN A 485 -17.29 17.22 26.26
CA GLN A 485 -17.99 15.93 26.11
C GLN A 485 -17.08 14.84 25.53
N GLN A 486 -15.94 15.22 24.95
CA GLN A 486 -14.93 14.31 24.42
C GLN A 486 -13.84 13.97 25.45
N ALA A 487 -13.89 14.46 26.69
CA ALA A 487 -12.86 14.22 27.70
C ALA A 487 -12.53 12.72 27.88
N GLY A 488 -13.55 11.85 27.96
CA GLY A 488 -13.34 10.39 28.02
C GLY A 488 -12.67 9.81 26.77
N THR A 489 -13.03 10.30 25.58
CA THR A 489 -12.40 9.90 24.31
C THR A 489 -10.99 10.49 24.16
N ASN A 490 -10.70 11.66 24.72
CA ASN A 490 -9.36 12.25 24.77
C ASN A 490 -8.46 11.39 25.65
N GLN A 491 -8.95 10.97 26.81
CA GLN A 491 -8.23 10.10 27.73
C GLN A 491 -7.91 8.74 27.07
N LYS A 492 -8.89 8.08 26.44
CA LYS A 492 -8.66 6.83 25.69
C LYS A 492 -7.62 6.98 24.57
N MET A 493 -7.64 8.09 23.82
CA MET A 493 -6.63 8.36 22.78
C MET A 493 -5.25 8.62 23.36
N LYS A 494 -5.15 9.32 24.49
CA LYS A 494 -3.89 9.56 25.21
C LYS A 494 -3.30 8.26 25.78
N GLU A 495 -4.13 7.39 26.34
CA GLU A 495 -3.74 6.05 26.82
C GLU A 495 -3.25 5.16 25.66
N LEU A 496 -3.95 5.16 24.53
CA LEU A 496 -3.51 4.47 23.32
C LEU A 496 -2.17 5.00 22.81
N LEU A 497 -1.99 6.32 22.69
CA LEU A 497 -0.71 6.91 22.25
C LEU A 497 0.43 6.63 23.23
N HIS A 498 0.16 6.61 24.54
CA HIS A 498 1.14 6.21 25.55
C HIS A 498 1.55 4.73 25.39
N TYR A 499 0.58 3.84 25.18
CA TYR A 499 0.86 2.43 24.88
C TYR A 499 1.66 2.26 23.58
N MET A 500 1.31 3.01 22.53
CA MET A 500 2.03 3.04 21.27
C MET A 500 3.48 3.51 21.44
N LYS A 501 3.74 4.57 22.21
CA LYS A 501 5.10 5.02 22.56
C LYS A 501 5.92 3.89 23.19
N ASN A 502 5.34 3.23 24.19
CA ASN A 502 5.98 2.13 24.90
C ASN A 502 6.22 0.89 24.02
N CYS A 503 5.51 0.77 22.89
CA CYS A 503 5.70 -0.29 21.88
C CYS A 503 6.53 0.15 20.66
N GLY A 504 7.09 1.36 20.63
CA GLY A 504 8.00 1.83 19.58
C GLY A 504 7.54 3.03 18.75
N LEU A 505 6.39 3.66 19.03
CA LEU A 505 5.97 4.88 18.32
C LEU A 505 6.97 6.00 18.61
N LYS A 506 7.83 6.30 17.63
CA LYS A 506 8.93 7.25 17.75
C LYS A 506 8.54 8.64 17.25
N ARG A 507 7.71 8.72 16.20
CA ARG A 507 7.30 9.98 15.56
C ARG A 507 5.84 9.97 15.14
N LEU A 508 5.15 11.08 15.37
CA LEU A 508 3.78 11.33 14.92
C LEU A 508 3.77 12.55 14.01
N TYR A 509 3.36 12.36 12.74
CA TYR A 509 3.06 13.48 11.86
C TYR A 509 1.63 13.95 12.09
N ILE A 510 1.44 15.25 12.29
CA ILE A 510 0.11 15.88 12.33
C ILE A 510 0.01 16.98 11.29
N GLY A 511 -1.04 16.96 10.48
CA GLY A 511 -1.33 18.06 9.56
C GLY A 511 -1.97 19.23 10.31
N ILE A 512 -1.20 20.23 10.73
CA ILE A 512 -1.73 21.48 11.33
C ILE A 512 -2.30 22.38 10.23
N GLU A 513 -1.54 22.50 9.13
CA GLU A 513 -1.76 23.25 7.89
C GLU A 513 -1.83 24.77 8.03
N ALA A 514 -2.54 25.29 9.02
CA ALA A 514 -2.71 26.72 9.24
C ALA A 514 -3.09 26.98 10.70
N ALA A 515 -2.68 28.12 11.26
CA ALA A 515 -3.18 28.59 12.56
C ALA A 515 -4.36 29.56 12.39
N SER A 516 -4.38 30.36 11.31
CA SER A 516 -5.45 31.30 11.04
C SER A 516 -6.81 30.63 10.84
N GLU A 517 -7.83 31.14 11.51
CA GLU A 517 -9.20 30.61 11.40
C GLU A 517 -9.78 30.85 9.99
N GLU A 518 -9.48 31.98 9.35
CA GLU A 518 -9.91 32.23 7.96
C GLU A 518 -9.18 31.33 6.96
N GLN A 519 -7.88 31.08 7.14
CA GLN A 519 -7.13 30.15 6.29
C GLN A 519 -7.62 28.71 6.48
N ARG A 520 -7.92 28.30 7.73
CA ARG A 520 -8.49 26.99 8.06
C ARG A 520 -9.86 26.77 7.43
N LYS A 521 -10.71 27.80 7.38
CA LYS A 521 -11.97 27.79 6.60
C LYS A 521 -11.71 27.63 5.10
N ARG A 522 -10.78 28.39 4.50
CA ARG A 522 -10.39 28.24 3.09
C ARG A 522 -9.89 26.82 2.77
N PHE A 523 -9.18 26.21 3.71
CA PHE A 523 -8.69 24.83 3.64
C PHE A 523 -9.73 23.75 3.99
N ASN A 524 -10.94 24.13 4.44
CA ASN A 524 -11.99 23.23 4.93
C ASN A 524 -11.47 22.26 6.01
N ARG A 525 -10.67 22.78 6.94
CA ARG A 525 -10.26 22.06 8.16
C ARG A 525 -11.49 21.79 9.05
N LYS A 526 -11.46 20.67 9.78
CA LYS A 526 -12.56 20.24 10.67
C LYS A 526 -12.18 20.33 12.14
N ASP A 527 -10.89 20.32 12.40
CA ASP A 527 -10.23 20.77 13.63
C ASP A 527 -10.36 22.29 13.82
N THR A 528 -10.59 22.71 15.07
CA THR A 528 -10.41 24.09 15.55
C THR A 528 -8.95 24.32 15.95
N ILE A 529 -8.54 25.58 16.16
CA ILE A 529 -7.17 25.86 16.65
C ILE A 529 -6.95 25.31 18.07
N GLN A 530 -7.99 25.25 18.91
CA GLN A 530 -7.92 24.64 20.24
C GLN A 530 -7.72 23.12 20.18
N ASP A 531 -8.34 22.43 19.22
CA ASP A 531 -8.09 20.99 18.99
C ASP A 531 -6.61 20.74 18.63
N VAL A 532 -6.03 21.60 17.78
CA VAL A 532 -4.61 21.55 17.40
C VAL A 532 -3.70 21.77 18.61
N ILE A 533 -3.98 22.80 19.43
CA ILE A 533 -3.20 23.11 20.63
C ILE A 533 -3.20 21.92 21.60
N LEU A 534 -4.37 21.34 21.85
CA LEU A 534 -4.53 20.20 22.75
C LEU A 534 -3.82 18.94 22.19
N ALA A 535 -3.86 18.73 20.88
CA ALA A 535 -3.10 17.64 20.24
C ALA A 535 -1.58 17.82 20.40
N ILE A 536 -1.05 19.04 20.21
CA ILE A 536 0.37 19.35 20.43
C ILE A 536 0.77 19.10 21.89
N GLN A 537 -0.08 19.51 22.85
CA GLN A 537 0.13 19.28 24.28
C GLN A 537 0.20 17.77 24.59
N VAL A 538 -0.78 16.98 24.15
CA VAL A 538 -0.79 15.52 24.36
C VAL A 538 0.46 14.85 23.79
N VAL A 539 0.89 15.21 22.58
CA VAL A 539 2.09 14.63 21.93
C VAL A 539 3.37 14.97 22.71
N ARG A 540 3.49 16.22 23.18
CA ARG A 540 4.65 16.68 23.97
C ARG A 540 4.69 16.11 25.38
N GLU A 541 3.55 16.05 26.07
CA GLU A 541 3.43 15.40 27.40
C GLU A 541 3.80 13.91 27.34
N LEU A 542 3.51 13.25 26.21
CA LEU A 542 3.93 11.88 25.96
C LEU A 542 5.36 11.77 25.42
N GLU A 543 6.08 12.87 25.20
CA GLU A 543 7.44 12.92 24.62
C GLU A 543 7.56 12.15 23.28
N ILE A 544 6.50 12.12 22.48
CA ILE A 544 6.53 11.55 21.13
C ILE A 544 7.08 12.63 20.19
N ALA A 545 8.00 12.28 19.28
CA ALA A 545 8.56 13.28 18.38
C ALA A 545 7.48 13.79 17.41
N LEU A 546 7.27 15.10 17.40
CA LEU A 546 6.28 15.77 16.56
C LEU A 546 6.88 16.12 15.18
N ASP A 547 6.15 15.81 14.12
CA ASP A 547 6.36 16.32 12.76
C ASP A 547 5.06 17.03 12.33
N ALA A 548 5.15 18.17 11.64
CA ALA A 548 4.00 19.05 11.44
C ALA A 548 3.84 19.58 10.02
N GLY A 549 2.71 19.26 9.38
CA GLY A 549 2.27 19.92 8.15
C GLY A 549 1.88 21.37 8.41
N PHE A 550 2.38 22.31 7.59
CA PHE A 550 2.00 23.72 7.65
C PHE A 550 2.17 24.37 6.26
N ILE A 551 1.20 25.18 5.87
CA ILE A 551 1.13 25.95 4.62
C ILE A 551 1.01 27.42 5.03
N MET A 552 2.13 28.14 5.00
CA MET A 552 2.18 29.53 5.45
C MET A 552 1.50 30.46 4.45
N PHE A 553 1.77 30.28 3.16
CA PHE A 553 1.27 31.15 2.10
C PHE A 553 0.19 30.47 1.24
N ASP A 554 -0.93 31.15 1.03
CA ASP A 554 -1.93 30.76 0.04
C ASP A 554 -2.39 31.99 -0.79
N PRO A 555 -2.93 31.79 -2.00
CA PRO A 555 -3.24 32.90 -2.92
C PRO A 555 -4.30 33.87 -2.39
N LEU A 556 -5.05 33.49 -1.36
CA LEU A 556 -6.13 34.27 -0.74
C LEU A 556 -5.76 34.77 0.66
N MET A 557 -4.50 34.63 1.06
CA MET A 557 -4.00 35.09 2.36
C MET A 557 -4.12 36.61 2.53
N ASN A 558 -4.24 37.04 3.78
CA ASN A 558 -4.17 38.44 4.20
C ASN A 558 -3.19 38.61 5.38
N LEU A 559 -2.94 39.86 5.80
CA LEU A 559 -1.97 40.17 6.86
C LEU A 559 -2.30 39.47 8.19
N GLN A 560 -3.58 39.37 8.55
CA GLN A 560 -4.00 38.71 9.78
C GLN A 560 -3.69 37.20 9.72
N ASP A 561 -3.84 36.56 8.55
CA ASP A 561 -3.49 35.15 8.39
C ASP A 561 -2.02 34.88 8.71
N ILE A 562 -1.13 35.71 8.15
CA ILE A 562 0.32 35.59 8.34
C ILE A 562 0.71 35.91 9.79
N LYS A 563 0.11 36.96 10.38
CA LYS A 563 0.33 37.32 11.78
C LYS A 563 -0.06 36.18 12.73
N GLU A 564 -1.23 35.58 12.53
CA GLU A 564 -1.69 34.44 13.35
C GLU A 564 -0.78 33.22 13.18
N ASN A 565 -0.39 32.90 11.94
CA ASN A 565 0.51 31.79 11.63
C ASN A 565 1.92 31.97 12.23
N VAL A 566 2.54 33.13 12.05
CA VAL A 566 3.88 33.45 12.58
C VAL A 566 3.86 33.46 14.11
N ASN A 567 2.85 34.08 14.72
CA ASN A 567 2.70 34.07 16.17
C ASN A 567 2.50 32.65 16.72
N PHE A 568 1.69 31.81 16.05
CA PHE A 568 1.52 30.40 16.45
C PHE A 568 2.83 29.61 16.37
N TYR A 569 3.62 29.81 15.32
CA TYR A 569 4.96 29.21 15.19
C TYR A 569 5.87 29.54 16.36
N LYS A 570 5.88 30.82 16.78
CA LYS A 570 6.67 31.31 17.92
C LYS A 570 6.12 30.78 19.25
N THR A 571 4.82 30.96 19.52
CA THR A 571 4.18 30.56 20.78
C THR A 571 4.30 29.06 21.07
N TYR A 572 4.15 28.22 20.04
CA TYR A 572 4.19 26.77 20.19
C TYR A 572 5.52 26.14 19.76
N ASN A 573 6.57 26.94 19.52
CA ASN A 573 7.90 26.47 19.10
C ASN A 573 7.82 25.39 17.98
N LEU A 574 7.11 25.70 16.89
CA LEU A 574 6.86 24.73 15.82
C LEU A 574 8.08 24.43 14.95
N LEU A 575 9.17 25.20 15.06
CA LEU A 575 10.38 24.97 14.25
C LEU A 575 11.02 23.60 14.51
N GLU A 576 10.87 23.05 15.72
CA GLU A 576 11.30 21.68 16.06
C GLU A 576 10.63 20.61 15.19
N ALA A 577 9.33 20.82 14.90
CA ALA A 577 8.47 19.91 14.15
C ALA A 577 8.40 20.23 12.64
N ASN A 578 8.61 21.49 12.26
CA ASN A 578 8.65 21.93 10.86
C ASN A 578 9.71 23.03 10.65
N THR A 579 10.88 22.60 10.18
CA THR A 579 12.03 23.48 9.90
C THR A 579 11.91 24.31 8.62
N TRP A 580 10.77 24.30 7.92
CA TRP A 580 10.54 25.05 6.68
C TRP A 580 9.26 25.89 6.82
N PRO A 581 9.28 26.96 7.65
CA PRO A 581 8.08 27.71 8.04
C PRO A 581 7.48 28.59 6.94
N HIS A 582 8.12 28.69 5.77
CA HIS A 582 7.77 29.58 4.66
C HIS A 582 7.13 28.84 3.47
N ARG A 583 6.59 27.63 3.67
CA ARG A 583 5.98 26.83 2.59
C ARG A 583 4.74 27.50 2.03
N ASP A 584 4.66 27.52 0.72
CA ASP A 584 3.51 27.96 -0.06
C ASP A 584 2.58 26.80 -0.42
N LEU A 585 1.35 27.14 -0.80
CA LEU A 585 0.33 26.20 -1.21
C LEU A 585 0.64 25.58 -2.58
N CYS A 586 0.94 24.29 -2.63
CA CYS A 586 0.91 23.53 -3.88
C CYS A 586 -0.55 23.37 -4.36
N VAL A 587 -0.94 24.07 -5.43
CA VAL A 587 -2.30 23.95 -6.01
C VAL A 587 -2.39 22.72 -6.90
N LEU A 588 -2.82 21.60 -6.33
CA LEU A 588 -2.91 20.31 -7.03
C LEU A 588 -4.13 20.22 -7.96
N PHE A 589 -4.02 19.30 -8.94
CA PHE A 589 -5.10 18.93 -9.88
C PHE A 589 -6.34 18.36 -9.17
N ASP A 590 -7.51 18.56 -9.77
CA ASP A 590 -8.82 18.07 -9.30
C ASP A 590 -9.18 18.37 -7.83
N THR A 591 -8.62 19.46 -7.29
CA THR A 591 -8.88 19.94 -5.93
C THR A 591 -9.97 21.02 -5.87
N PRO A 592 -10.81 21.07 -4.81
CA PRO A 592 -11.72 22.19 -4.57
C PRO A 592 -11.04 23.56 -4.57
N MET A 593 -9.78 23.63 -4.10
CA MET A 593 -8.97 24.84 -4.12
C MET A 593 -8.63 25.29 -5.55
N LEU A 594 -8.23 24.37 -6.44
CA LEU A 594 -8.02 24.70 -7.85
C LEU A 594 -9.29 25.28 -8.50
N HIS A 595 -10.47 24.70 -8.22
CA HIS A 595 -11.74 25.24 -8.74
C HIS A 595 -12.06 26.63 -8.19
N LEU A 596 -11.81 26.88 -6.90
CA LEU A 596 -11.96 28.20 -6.27
C LEU A 596 -11.04 29.26 -6.91
N LEU A 597 -9.77 28.92 -7.12
CA LEU A 597 -8.77 29.82 -7.70
C LEU A 597 -9.01 30.08 -9.19
N LYS A 598 -9.44 29.07 -9.96
CA LYS A 598 -9.90 29.24 -11.35
C LYS A 598 -11.10 30.20 -11.41
N LYS A 599 -12.11 30.02 -10.54
CA LYS A 599 -13.27 30.92 -10.46
C LYS A 599 -12.90 32.36 -10.08
N LYS A 600 -11.80 32.57 -9.35
CA LYS A 600 -11.27 33.89 -8.98
C LYS A 600 -10.29 34.49 -10.00
N GLY A 601 -9.94 33.79 -11.09
CA GLY A 601 -8.97 34.28 -12.07
C GLY A 601 -7.53 34.36 -11.54
N LEU A 602 -7.19 33.54 -10.53
CA LEU A 602 -5.88 33.57 -9.87
C LEU A 602 -4.89 32.51 -10.38
N ILE A 603 -5.32 31.56 -11.22
CA ILE A 603 -4.43 30.59 -11.84
C ILE A 603 -3.73 31.23 -13.05
N THR A 604 -2.41 31.13 -13.10
CA THR A 604 -1.55 31.74 -14.14
C THR A 604 -0.98 30.71 -15.12
N GLY A 605 -0.95 29.43 -14.75
CA GLY A 605 -0.30 28.38 -15.53
C GLY A 605 -0.33 27.01 -14.85
N VAL A 606 0.39 26.05 -15.40
CA VAL A 606 0.45 24.66 -14.91
C VAL A 606 1.81 24.04 -15.18
N ASP A 607 2.38 23.35 -14.18
CA ASP A 607 3.57 22.52 -14.30
C ASP A 607 3.16 21.05 -14.12
N TYR A 608 3.24 20.30 -15.23
CA TYR A 608 2.90 18.88 -15.26
C TYR A 608 4.00 17.97 -14.69
N TYR A 609 5.25 18.43 -14.56
CA TYR A 609 6.34 17.66 -13.96
C TYR A 609 6.26 17.70 -12.42
N GLU A 610 5.87 18.86 -11.89
CA GLU A 610 5.65 19.09 -10.45
C GLU A 610 4.21 18.78 -9.99
N LEU A 611 3.28 18.56 -10.93
CA LEU A 611 1.85 18.28 -10.69
C LEU A 611 1.12 19.43 -9.96
N VAL A 612 1.49 20.68 -10.27
CA VAL A 612 0.93 21.89 -9.63
C VAL A 612 0.46 22.92 -10.65
N TYR A 613 -0.53 23.72 -10.26
CA TYR A 613 -0.90 24.96 -10.95
C TYR A 613 -0.15 26.15 -10.36
N THR A 614 0.40 27.01 -11.22
CA THR A 614 0.96 28.30 -10.79
C THR A 614 -0.17 29.32 -10.62
N TYR A 615 0.03 30.28 -9.72
CA TYR A 615 -0.97 31.27 -9.38
C TYR A 615 -0.39 32.66 -9.14
N GLN A 616 -1.27 33.64 -8.99
CA GLN A 616 -1.01 34.98 -8.46
C GLN A 616 -1.80 35.18 -7.17
N TYR A 617 -1.29 35.98 -6.24
CA TYR A 617 -1.99 36.33 -5.02
C TYR A 617 -3.09 37.37 -5.28
N ALA A 618 -4.19 37.31 -4.53
CA ALA A 618 -5.31 38.25 -4.64
C ALA A 618 -4.99 39.67 -4.13
N SER A 619 -3.95 39.82 -3.32
CA SER A 619 -3.47 41.10 -2.78
C SER A 619 -2.02 41.35 -3.21
N GLN A 620 -1.74 42.56 -3.71
CA GLN A 620 -0.38 42.96 -4.11
C GLN A 620 0.59 43.02 -2.92
N ASP A 621 0.12 43.49 -1.76
CA ASP A 621 0.94 43.53 -0.53
C ASP A 621 1.34 42.12 -0.09
N MET A 622 0.42 41.16 -0.22
CA MET A 622 0.66 39.75 0.12
C MET A 622 1.51 39.04 -0.94
N ALA A 623 1.36 39.39 -2.22
CA ALA A 623 2.26 38.95 -3.28
C ALA A 623 3.71 39.39 -2.98
N TYR A 624 3.88 40.67 -2.66
CA TYR A 624 5.20 41.23 -2.35
C TYR A 624 5.79 40.61 -1.07
N PHE A 625 4.98 40.40 -0.03
CA PHE A 625 5.41 39.69 1.18
C PHE A 625 5.90 38.27 0.86
N ALA A 626 5.07 37.43 0.23
CA ALA A 626 5.41 36.04 -0.04
C ALA A 626 6.61 35.91 -0.98
N ASN A 627 6.62 36.66 -2.08
CA ASN A 627 7.72 36.62 -3.05
C ASN A 627 9.04 37.05 -2.41
N THR A 628 9.05 38.07 -1.55
CA THR A 628 10.25 38.48 -0.79
C THR A 628 10.84 37.33 0.03
N VAL A 629 10.00 36.55 0.72
CA VAL A 629 10.44 35.40 1.53
C VAL A 629 10.89 34.21 0.66
N LEU A 630 10.16 33.93 -0.42
CA LEU A 630 10.47 32.83 -1.34
C LEU A 630 11.75 33.08 -2.15
N GLU A 631 11.96 34.32 -2.63
CA GLU A 631 13.19 34.74 -3.32
C GLU A 631 14.41 34.76 -2.39
N PHE A 632 14.23 35.14 -1.12
CA PHE A 632 15.25 34.99 -0.09
C PHE A 632 15.69 33.52 0.04
N GLY A 633 14.73 32.58 0.09
CA GLY A 633 15.03 31.16 0.18
C GLY A 633 15.58 30.53 -1.09
N ALA A 634 15.22 31.03 -2.27
CA ALA A 634 15.68 30.49 -3.55
C ALA A 634 17.21 30.44 -3.68
N LYS A 635 17.93 31.39 -3.05
CA LYS A 635 19.40 31.50 -3.14
C LYS A 635 20.18 30.45 -2.35
N THR A 636 19.59 29.91 -1.29
CA THR A 636 20.27 28.98 -0.36
C THR A 636 19.53 27.65 -0.19
N GLY A 637 18.31 27.53 -0.70
CA GLY A 637 17.43 26.38 -0.48
C GLY A 637 18.04 25.03 -0.81
N LYS A 638 18.85 24.92 -1.88
CA LYS A 638 19.54 23.66 -2.25
C LYS A 638 20.59 23.22 -1.21
N LEU A 639 21.31 24.16 -0.60
CA LEU A 639 22.28 23.88 0.47
C LEU A 639 21.57 23.32 1.70
N PHE A 640 20.54 24.02 2.18
CA PHE A 640 19.76 23.56 3.33
C PHE A 640 18.92 22.32 3.06
N GLN A 641 18.56 22.07 1.79
CA GLN A 641 17.97 20.80 1.36
C GLN A 641 18.95 19.65 1.54
N VAL A 642 20.19 19.74 1.03
CA VAL A 642 21.23 18.71 1.23
C VAL A 642 21.53 18.49 2.71
N LEU A 643 21.69 19.56 3.49
CA LEU A 643 21.87 19.44 4.95
C LEU A 643 20.67 18.72 5.60
N LYS A 644 19.43 19.07 5.23
CA LYS A 644 18.23 18.39 5.75
C LYS A 644 18.17 16.91 5.36
N TYR A 645 18.56 16.52 4.14
CA TYR A 645 18.63 15.10 3.77
C TYR A 645 19.74 14.35 4.51
N SER A 646 20.90 14.98 4.77
CA SER A 646 21.94 14.37 5.61
C SER A 646 21.45 14.04 7.04
N THR A 647 20.50 14.82 7.58
CA THR A 647 19.87 14.49 8.89
C THR A 647 18.86 13.34 8.84
N LYS A 648 18.46 12.89 7.63
CA LYS A 648 17.51 11.80 7.41
C LYS A 648 18.16 10.47 7.08
N GLU A 649 19.41 10.43 6.63
CA GLU A 649 20.13 9.17 6.34
C GLU A 649 20.30 8.27 7.57
N LEU A 650 20.07 8.77 8.80
CA LEU A 650 20.27 8.01 10.02
C LEU A 650 19.07 8.00 10.97
N PHE A 651 18.27 6.96 10.80
CA PHE A 651 17.36 6.45 11.83
C PHE A 651 18.06 5.54 12.86
N ASN A 652 19.35 5.23 12.64
CA ASN A 652 20.19 4.47 13.58
C ASN A 652 20.77 5.37 14.69
N GLU A 653 20.35 5.15 15.94
CA GLU A 653 20.79 5.93 17.11
C GLU A 653 22.28 5.76 17.48
N GLN A 654 22.97 4.75 16.94
CA GLN A 654 24.40 4.53 17.19
C GLN A 654 25.28 5.55 16.46
N LEU A 655 24.83 6.06 15.31
CA LEU A 655 25.61 7.00 14.50
C LEU A 655 25.31 8.46 14.87
N LYS A 656 25.66 8.85 16.10
CA LYS A 656 25.75 10.25 16.53
C LYS A 656 27.00 10.94 15.94
N HIS A 657 27.17 10.85 14.63
CA HIS A 657 28.27 11.50 13.92
C HIS A 657 28.16 13.02 14.03
N GLN A 658 29.28 13.70 14.33
CA GLN A 658 29.29 15.15 14.63
C GLN A 658 28.68 15.98 13.49
N ALA A 659 28.92 15.59 12.24
CA ALA A 659 28.37 16.23 11.05
C ALA A 659 26.82 16.27 11.01
N LEU A 660 26.14 15.27 11.57
CA LEU A 660 24.67 15.17 11.52
C LEU A 660 24.02 16.13 12.52
N LEU A 661 24.58 16.17 13.74
CA LEU A 661 24.17 17.10 14.78
C LEU A 661 24.41 18.55 14.32
N PHE A 662 25.53 18.78 13.64
CA PHE A 662 25.82 20.06 12.99
C PHE A 662 24.83 20.37 11.85
N SER A 663 24.63 19.46 10.88
CA SER A 663 23.62 19.64 9.81
C SER A 663 22.24 19.96 10.37
N ARG A 664 21.81 19.29 11.46
CA ARG A 664 20.53 19.54 12.12
C ARG A 664 20.49 20.95 12.71
N LYS A 665 21.49 21.33 13.50
CA LYS A 665 21.63 22.70 14.03
C LYS A 665 21.54 23.73 12.91
N MET A 666 22.27 23.56 11.81
CA MET A 666 22.26 24.51 10.69
C MET A 666 20.89 24.64 9.99
N VAL A 667 20.15 23.54 9.87
CA VAL A 667 18.78 23.54 9.34
C VAL A 667 17.81 24.24 10.31
N ASP A 668 17.97 24.04 11.62
CA ASP A 668 17.14 24.67 12.65
C ASP A 668 17.44 26.18 12.76
N GLU A 669 18.70 26.62 12.72
CA GLU A 669 19.08 28.05 12.68
C GLU A 669 18.57 28.74 11.41
N ASN A 670 18.68 28.10 10.24
CA ASN A 670 18.08 28.60 9.01
C ASN A 670 16.57 28.81 9.17
N ALA A 671 15.87 27.86 9.80
CA ALA A 671 14.42 27.96 10.03
C ALA A 671 14.05 29.18 10.90
N LYS A 672 14.88 29.53 11.90
CA LYS A 672 14.72 30.75 12.71
C LYS A 672 14.86 32.02 11.89
N ILE A 673 15.88 32.11 11.01
CA ILE A 673 16.10 33.28 10.15
C ILE A 673 14.86 33.58 9.30
N PHE A 674 14.20 32.55 8.73
CA PHE A 674 12.94 32.73 8.00
C PHE A 674 11.79 33.21 8.90
N LEU A 675 11.66 32.65 10.10
CA LEU A 675 10.59 33.04 11.03
C LEU A 675 10.76 34.48 11.52
N GLU A 676 11.99 34.89 11.84
CA GLU A 676 12.34 36.27 12.21
C GLU A 676 12.16 37.24 11.05
N LEU A 677 12.54 36.87 9.82
CA LEU A 677 12.28 37.67 8.63
C LEU A 677 10.78 37.96 8.47
N MET A 678 9.94 36.92 8.53
CA MET A 678 8.49 37.05 8.42
C MET A 678 7.89 37.88 9.57
N ASP A 679 8.32 37.67 10.80
CA ASP A 679 7.85 38.42 11.99
C ASP A 679 8.17 39.92 11.88
N ASN A 680 9.39 40.26 11.44
CA ASN A 680 9.78 41.66 11.21
C ASN A 680 9.00 42.29 10.03
N MET A 681 8.77 41.53 8.95
CA MET A 681 7.98 42.01 7.81
C MET A 681 6.50 42.24 8.17
N VAL A 682 5.92 41.40 9.05
CA VAL A 682 4.57 41.62 9.60
C VAL A 682 4.52 42.94 10.37
N GLN A 683 5.49 43.19 11.27
CA GLN A 683 5.57 44.43 12.03
C GLN A 683 5.69 45.67 11.13
N CYS A 684 6.46 45.59 10.02
CA CYS A 684 6.52 46.68 9.04
C CYS A 684 5.15 46.97 8.39
N LEU A 685 4.41 45.94 7.99
CA LEU A 685 3.07 46.11 7.41
C LEU A 685 2.06 46.66 8.43
N GLU A 686 2.12 46.24 9.70
CA GLU A 686 1.28 46.80 10.76
C GLU A 686 1.56 48.29 11.03
N GLN A 687 2.80 48.74 10.80
CA GLN A 687 3.20 50.15 10.86
C GLN A 687 2.91 50.92 9.55
N GLY A 688 2.27 50.28 8.56
CA GLY A 688 1.96 50.86 7.25
C GLY A 688 3.14 50.96 6.27
N SER A 689 4.32 50.42 6.64
CA SER A 689 5.50 50.37 5.77
C SER A 689 5.45 49.17 4.83
N ARG A 690 5.79 49.41 3.56
CA ARG A 690 6.03 48.37 2.53
C ARG A 690 7.51 48.23 2.17
N ASP A 691 8.40 48.89 2.91
CA ASP A 691 9.85 48.74 2.74
C ASP A 691 10.38 47.66 3.70
N TYR A 692 10.80 46.53 3.15
CA TYR A 692 11.41 45.42 3.86
C TYR A 692 12.94 45.44 3.82
N GLY A 693 13.58 46.50 3.30
CA GLY A 693 15.02 46.58 3.10
C GLY A 693 15.83 46.26 4.37
N LYS A 694 15.42 46.83 5.52
CA LYS A 694 16.04 46.54 6.83
C LYS A 694 15.81 45.11 7.32
N CYS A 695 14.64 44.54 7.07
CA CYS A 695 14.32 43.15 7.43
C CYS A 695 15.21 42.18 6.63
N LEU A 696 15.34 42.43 5.33
CA LEU A 696 16.21 41.67 4.43
C LEU A 696 17.70 41.86 4.78
N GLU A 697 18.15 43.07 5.08
CA GLU A 697 19.54 43.33 5.51
C GLU A 697 19.90 42.50 6.75
N SER A 698 19.02 42.47 7.76
CA SER A 698 19.20 41.66 8.96
C SER A 698 19.24 40.16 8.65
N ALA A 699 18.26 39.66 7.88
CA ALA A 699 18.16 38.25 7.51
C ALA A 699 19.36 37.79 6.64
N TRP A 700 19.85 38.63 5.72
CA TRP A 700 21.03 38.33 4.91
C TRP A 700 22.31 38.31 5.75
N ARG A 701 22.49 39.22 6.72
CA ARG A 701 23.63 39.16 7.65
C ARG A 701 23.64 37.84 8.44
N ALA A 702 22.48 37.42 8.96
CA ALA A 702 22.35 36.13 9.65
C ALA A 702 22.66 34.94 8.73
N MET A 703 22.12 34.94 7.51
CA MET A 703 22.33 33.89 6.50
C MET A 703 23.80 33.77 6.08
N VAL A 704 24.48 34.90 5.84
CA VAL A 704 25.91 34.94 5.50
C VAL A 704 26.76 34.39 6.63
N ASN A 705 26.45 34.72 7.90
CA ASN A 705 27.16 34.15 9.05
C ASN A 705 26.94 32.64 9.18
N LEU A 706 25.72 32.16 8.95
CA LEU A 706 25.38 30.73 8.97
C LEU A 706 26.14 29.95 7.89
N ILE A 707 26.26 30.52 6.68
CA ILE A 707 27.04 29.94 5.58
C ILE A 707 28.55 29.91 5.90
N LYS A 708 29.09 30.96 6.56
CA LYS A 708 30.48 30.95 7.07
C LYS A 708 30.69 29.87 8.15
N GLU A 709 29.70 29.54 8.96
CA GLU A 709 29.77 28.45 9.94
C GLU A 709 29.77 27.06 9.26
N ILE A 710 28.92 26.87 8.24
CA ILE A 710 28.87 25.65 7.42
C ILE A 710 30.21 25.41 6.71
N GLU A 711 30.76 26.43 6.07
CA GLU A 711 32.04 26.34 5.34
C GLU A 711 33.21 25.94 6.24
N LYS A 712 33.34 26.59 7.41
CA LYS A 712 34.38 26.25 8.41
C LYS A 712 34.25 24.82 8.93
N SER A 713 33.03 24.28 8.94
CA SER A 713 32.70 22.98 9.52
C SER A 713 32.77 21.82 8.52
N LEU A 714 33.08 22.07 7.23
CA LEU A 714 33.21 21.01 6.22
C LEU A 714 34.18 19.88 6.63
N VAL A 715 35.20 20.20 7.44
CA VAL A 715 36.22 19.26 7.93
C VAL A 715 35.67 18.12 8.80
N ILE A 716 34.43 18.23 9.31
CA ILE A 716 33.80 17.18 10.15
C ILE A 716 32.99 16.16 9.33
N TYR A 717 32.86 16.36 8.01
CA TYR A 717 32.12 15.47 7.11
C TYR A 717 33.06 14.45 6.46
N ASP A 718 32.60 13.21 6.30
CA ASP A 718 33.33 12.18 5.56
C ASP A 718 33.34 12.50 4.06
N THR A 719 34.54 12.70 3.50
CA THR A 719 34.77 13.01 2.09
C THR A 719 34.38 11.87 1.15
N ASN A 720 34.27 10.63 1.65
CA ASN A 720 33.85 9.46 0.90
C ASN A 720 32.33 9.27 0.85
N SER A 721 31.57 10.06 1.64
CA SER A 721 30.11 9.99 1.62
C SER A 721 29.52 10.51 0.31
N ALA A 722 28.47 9.85 -0.21
CA ALA A 722 27.76 10.31 -1.41
C ALA A 722 27.14 11.72 -1.27
N HIS A 723 26.98 12.17 -0.02
CA HIS A 723 26.49 13.49 0.35
C HIS A 723 27.54 14.60 0.27
N TYR A 724 28.83 14.33 0.55
CA TYR A 724 29.86 15.37 0.62
C TYR A 724 30.04 16.15 -0.70
N PRO A 725 30.14 15.52 -1.89
CA PRO A 725 30.20 16.24 -3.15
C PRO A 725 28.94 17.08 -3.44
N LYS A 726 27.76 16.58 -3.03
CA LYS A 726 26.49 17.32 -3.13
C LYS A 726 26.49 18.54 -2.20
N LEU A 727 27.05 18.43 -0.99
CA LEU A 727 27.14 19.52 -0.01
C LEU A 727 28.06 20.65 -0.50
N VAL A 728 29.31 20.31 -0.87
CA VAL A 728 30.31 21.28 -1.35
C VAL A 728 29.79 22.05 -2.57
N LYS A 729 29.28 21.35 -3.58
CA LYS A 729 28.72 21.97 -4.79
C LYS A 729 27.60 22.98 -4.49
N ASN A 730 26.68 22.65 -3.58
CA ASN A 730 25.57 23.54 -3.26
C ASN A 730 25.98 24.69 -2.31
N LEU A 731 27.05 24.52 -1.52
CA LEU A 731 27.66 25.60 -0.75
C LEU A 731 28.32 26.63 -1.67
N ASP A 732 29.10 26.19 -2.67
CA ASP A 732 29.74 27.09 -3.64
C ASP A 732 28.71 27.85 -4.49
N GLU A 733 27.64 27.16 -4.92
CA GLU A 733 26.50 27.77 -5.61
C GLU A 733 25.83 28.84 -4.73
N ALA A 734 25.57 28.56 -3.45
CA ALA A 734 25.00 29.52 -2.52
C ALA A 734 25.92 30.74 -2.30
N LYS A 735 27.22 30.52 -2.06
CA LYS A 735 28.23 31.59 -1.92
C LYS A 735 28.27 32.49 -3.17
N LYS A 736 28.22 31.90 -4.36
CA LYS A 736 28.17 32.61 -5.64
C LYS A 736 26.90 33.47 -5.76
N GLN A 737 25.74 32.93 -5.44
CA GLN A 737 24.46 33.65 -5.50
C GLN A 737 24.33 34.77 -4.46
N LEU A 738 25.14 34.72 -3.40
CA LEU A 738 25.27 35.77 -2.38
C LEU A 738 26.44 36.74 -2.64
N GLY A 739 27.20 36.58 -3.73
CA GLY A 739 28.34 37.45 -4.04
C GLY A 739 29.52 37.30 -3.08
N MET A 740 29.63 36.18 -2.35
CA MET A 740 30.66 35.92 -1.34
C MET A 740 32.00 35.50 -1.97
N SER A 741 32.44 36.20 -3.02
CA SER A 741 33.65 35.86 -3.81
C SER A 741 34.96 36.12 -3.08
N ASN A 742 34.98 36.95 -2.03
CA ASN A 742 36.02 37.01 -1.00
C ASN A 742 35.40 37.47 0.33
N LEU A 743 35.71 36.76 1.42
CA LEU A 743 34.92 36.79 2.67
C LEU A 743 35.14 38.01 3.59
N GLU A 744 36.02 38.94 3.21
CA GLU A 744 36.43 40.10 4.01
C GLU A 744 35.69 41.41 3.69
N GLN A 745 35.00 41.52 2.55
CA GLN A 745 34.45 42.80 2.05
C GLN A 745 32.94 43.03 2.26
N ILE A 746 32.26 42.19 3.04
CA ILE A 746 30.82 42.35 3.31
C ILE A 746 30.57 42.36 4.83
N SER A 747 30.56 43.56 5.40
CA SER A 747 30.13 43.91 6.77
C SER A 747 29.33 45.21 6.76
#